data_AF-A0A8J2F3K8-F1
#
_entry.id   AF-A0A8J2F3K8-F1
#
_cell.length_a   1.000
_cell.length_b   1.000
_cell.length_c   1.000
_cell.angle_alpha   90.00
_cell.angle_beta   90.00
_cell.angle_gamma   90.00
#
_symmetry.space_group_name_H-M   'P 1'
#
loop_
_entity.id
_entity.type
_entity.pdbx_description
1 polymer ?
#
loop_
_entity_poly.entity_id
_entity_poly.type
_entity_poly.pdbx_seq_one_letter_code
_entity_poly.pdbx_strand_id
1 'polypeptide(L)'
;MSDPRSELFKPLPLGSNSQGEIGLGYYVSQPNQTCNATPWSTGPWIDCAYTVAAMLFIMSLKGLSDQKTANWGCYYGIMGMTIAIVAAYFSAYVCDAGSWLTWAAMAPGIIVGLVMAVKVTMIQMPQLVGLLNAFGGLASAVEAIGMFADENAKDKKYIEFTRQSPSNYLSMNTRYEDGTWETSKKYSIIQSAALHLALIIGSITFFGSLLACLKLMGKVGNYVPPARNVVNFILLGGSIACCAVAEEVKGWGYGSTEGLIFVLIAFVLSALWGVLFVYAIGGADMPVVICILNTGSGAAGVFAGFMMGNKLLVITGTFVASSGAILSALMCIAMNRNLISVLSGGFGAGMSGGGQQQAIEGEMVETSTPDVANLFNTAKNIIIVPGYGMAAGKAQHKVAELTTLLRGRGVNVRFAIHPVAGRLPGHMNVLLAEARVPYDIVLSMDEINQDFPNTDAVLVLGANDIVNPAAEEDPNCSIAGMPVLQVWKAKTTIVVKRGKGSGYSGVENPLFFRENNRMYYGNAMKQMDELCQAIGKLDPPGGAKKAEETVIAVESDVKVEEVETLTPPENPGLVLGVVAEDSEAYEKRVGLVPSIVTKLTKLNYKTVVQSGCGMKAGYSDKEYLAAGAQVLAERAEVIAACTMLISVTPPSELSTASESLKDKWVVSWVGKLLPDGKVLVEAAAKAGINVIDVTAVPRITIAQKLDVLSSQAKIAGNRAVIEAAILFGKFMSPEITAAGKFPPAKVLILGAGVAGLAAIGTAVALGAEVRAWDVRDVSDQVESMGGKWITVDFKEEGAGAGGYARESSAAFQDAQKQTFAKHCRECDIVLTTAAIPGRPSPKLIEGWMLDNMRPGSVIIDLGAVGGGNCTETKKGEVFVYDNKVTICGELDFPSKMARQASEMYANNMLNLLEHVAKAKDASGTSSAVVENLVANQKKEIEEVVCTQIVAAYNGEVINAPPPPMPSPPPPKPAAAPAKSEQKIAKASLVSDSVLMSTQFFMFCFAVMMLGVAFLDNEILIQLMMVFMLAAWVGYMLVYGVHPALHTPLMSVSNAISGQVILGGIFMVSSENKDGDINATALLGAFAVFIAAMNVAGGFAVTFKMLQMFKKEKE
;
A
#
# COMPACT_ATOMS: atom_id res chain seq x y z
N MET A 1 -36.62 23.93 37.36
CA MET A 1 -35.45 23.47 36.59
C MET A 1 -35.96 23.02 35.22
N SER A 2 -35.87 23.90 34.22
CA SER A 2 -36.37 23.66 32.86
C SER A 2 -35.28 23.02 31.99
N ASP A 3 -35.70 22.08 31.15
CA ASP A 3 -34.88 21.28 30.22
C ASP A 3 -34.07 22.19 29.26
N PRO A 4 -32.72 22.05 29.19
CA PRO A 4 -31.86 22.84 28.31
C PRO A 4 -32.19 22.72 26.82
N ARG A 5 -32.97 21.71 26.40
CA ARG A 5 -33.39 21.51 25.00
C ARG A 5 -34.55 22.40 24.57
N SER A 6 -35.28 23.00 25.53
CA SER A 6 -36.41 23.89 25.24
C SER A 6 -36.00 25.30 24.78
N GLU A 7 -34.71 25.64 24.89
CA GLU A 7 -34.17 26.95 24.47
C GLU A 7 -33.82 27.00 22.97
N LEU A 8 -33.58 25.85 22.31
CA LEU A 8 -33.18 25.80 20.90
C LEU A 8 -34.31 26.09 19.90
N PHE A 9 -35.57 26.10 20.34
CA PHE A 9 -36.75 26.28 19.49
C PHE A 9 -37.66 27.44 19.90
N LYS A 10 -37.17 28.38 20.74
CA LYS A 10 -37.90 29.62 20.98
C LYS A 10 -37.77 30.53 19.75
N PRO A 11 -38.87 31.08 19.21
CA PRO A 11 -38.76 32.19 18.28
C PRO A 11 -38.05 33.36 18.97
N LEU A 12 -37.09 33.96 18.29
CA LEU A 12 -36.32 35.12 18.76
C LEU A 12 -37.27 36.23 19.25
N PRO A 13 -36.97 36.93 20.36
CA PRO A 13 -37.84 37.97 20.88
C PRO A 13 -37.93 39.14 19.90
N LEU A 14 -39.15 39.48 19.51
CA LEU A 14 -39.47 40.69 18.76
C LEU A 14 -39.22 41.90 19.67
N GLY A 15 -38.25 42.74 19.31
CA GLY A 15 -38.00 44.01 20.00
C GLY A 15 -39.15 44.99 19.77
N SER A 16 -39.65 45.61 20.85
CA SER A 16 -40.70 46.64 20.80
C SER A 16 -40.11 48.03 20.57
N ASN A 17 -40.70 48.80 19.67
CA ASN A 17 -40.45 50.25 19.57
C ASN A 17 -41.44 51.03 20.44
N SER A 18 -41.07 52.24 20.85
CA SER A 18 -41.72 53.10 21.87
C SER A 18 -43.11 53.67 21.52
N GLN A 19 -43.81 53.13 20.52
CA GLN A 19 -45.15 53.60 20.12
C GLN A 19 -46.19 52.49 19.88
N GLY A 20 -46.07 51.36 20.56
CA GLY A 20 -47.26 50.54 20.91
C GLY A 20 -48.13 49.97 19.78
N GLU A 21 -47.66 49.91 18.52
CA GLU A 21 -48.36 49.23 17.43
C GLU A 21 -47.60 47.98 16.96
N ILE A 22 -48.33 46.86 16.84
CA ILE A 22 -47.82 45.58 16.34
C ILE A 22 -47.76 45.68 14.81
N GLY A 23 -46.61 46.11 14.28
CA GLY A 23 -46.34 46.19 12.85
C GLY A 23 -44.98 45.56 12.51
N LEU A 24 -44.94 44.73 11.47
CA LEU A 24 -43.71 44.32 10.78
C LEU A 24 -42.96 45.60 10.36
N GLY A 25 -41.91 45.95 11.10
CA GLY A 25 -41.15 47.18 10.91
C GLY A 25 -40.35 47.19 9.61
N TYR A 26 -41.00 47.63 8.52
CA TYR A 26 -40.36 48.20 7.35
C TYR A 26 -40.24 49.72 7.54
N TYR A 27 -39.03 50.27 7.44
CA TYR A 27 -38.89 51.68 7.10
C TYR A 27 -39.12 51.84 5.59
N VAL A 28 -40.29 52.37 5.25
CA VAL A 28 -40.58 52.95 3.94
C VAL A 28 -40.41 54.45 4.05
N SER A 29 -39.44 55.01 3.32
CA SER A 29 -39.64 56.30 2.65
C SER A 29 -38.59 56.46 1.55
N GLN A 30 -38.96 56.20 0.28
CA GLN A 30 -38.66 56.98 -0.93
C GLN A 30 -39.20 56.22 -2.18
N PRO A 31 -39.75 56.90 -3.21
CA PRO A 31 -40.64 56.27 -4.19
C PRO A 31 -39.95 55.55 -5.37
N ASN A 32 -38.65 55.22 -5.32
CA ASN A 32 -37.95 54.74 -6.53
C ASN A 32 -36.85 53.66 -6.37
N GLN A 33 -36.81 52.87 -5.28
CA GLN A 33 -36.01 51.63 -5.22
C GLN A 33 -36.40 50.79 -4.00
N THR A 34 -36.55 49.46 -4.15
CA THR A 34 -35.72 48.44 -3.46
C THR A 34 -36.30 47.04 -3.68
N CYS A 35 -35.44 46.16 -4.19
CA CYS A 35 -35.67 44.73 -4.32
C CYS A 35 -35.92 44.11 -2.93
N ASN A 36 -36.97 43.30 -2.81
CA ASN A 36 -37.31 42.56 -1.60
C ASN A 36 -36.23 41.51 -1.30
N ALA A 37 -35.20 41.86 -0.53
CA ALA A 37 -34.29 40.90 0.05
C ALA A 37 -35.08 40.03 1.06
N THR A 38 -35.51 38.85 0.62
CA THR A 38 -36.18 37.84 1.45
C THR A 38 -35.19 37.25 2.47
N PRO A 39 -35.63 36.51 3.52
CA PRO A 39 -34.79 35.98 4.61
C PRO A 39 -33.55 35.15 4.20
N TRP A 40 -33.45 34.82 2.92
CA TRP A 40 -32.35 34.08 2.28
C TRP A 40 -31.12 34.94 1.98
N SER A 41 -31.25 36.28 2.01
CA SER A 41 -30.19 37.22 1.61
C SER A 41 -29.08 37.43 2.64
N THR A 42 -29.29 37.05 3.91
CA THR A 42 -28.40 37.43 5.03
C THR A 42 -28.40 36.40 6.19
N GLY A 43 -28.56 35.10 5.91
CA GLY A 43 -28.67 34.07 6.95
C GLY A 43 -27.37 33.28 7.23
N PRO A 44 -27.27 32.57 8.38
CA PRO A 44 -26.17 31.64 8.72
C PRO A 44 -25.98 30.47 7.74
N TRP A 45 -26.82 30.37 6.71
CA TRP A 45 -26.91 29.22 5.82
C TRP A 45 -25.68 29.11 4.90
N ILE A 46 -25.10 30.23 4.44
CA ILE A 46 -23.87 30.21 3.62
C ILE A 46 -22.69 29.68 4.45
N ASP A 47 -22.56 30.13 5.70
CA ASP A 47 -21.55 29.63 6.64
C ASP A 47 -21.75 28.14 6.92
N CYS A 48 -23.00 27.68 7.05
CA CYS A 48 -23.31 26.25 7.17
C CYS A 48 -22.92 25.48 5.91
N ALA A 49 -23.26 25.98 4.72
CA ALA A 49 -22.93 25.35 3.45
C ALA A 49 -21.41 25.28 3.23
N TYR A 50 -20.68 26.35 3.57
CA TYR A 50 -19.23 26.40 3.53
C TYR A 50 -18.56 25.51 4.56
N THR A 51 -19.16 25.36 5.75
CA THR A 51 -18.70 24.41 6.76
C THR A 51 -18.86 22.97 6.27
N VAL A 52 -20.01 22.64 5.66
CA VAL A 52 -20.24 21.33 5.03
C VAL A 52 -19.27 21.10 3.89
N ALA A 53 -19.05 22.08 3.02
CA ALA A 53 -18.06 22.00 1.94
C ALA A 53 -16.65 21.76 2.48
N ALA A 54 -16.22 22.48 3.52
CA ALA A 54 -14.93 22.28 4.18
C ALA A 54 -14.77 20.86 4.75
N MET A 55 -15.81 20.32 5.40
CA MET A 55 -15.83 18.93 5.87
C MET A 55 -15.69 17.93 4.72
N LEU A 56 -16.39 18.18 3.60
CA LEU A 56 -16.29 17.34 2.40
C LEU A 56 -14.90 17.42 1.76
N PHE A 57 -14.23 18.58 1.76
CA PHE A 57 -12.84 18.68 1.29
C PHE A 57 -11.86 17.93 2.21
N ILE A 58 -12.08 17.96 3.54
CA ILE A 58 -11.32 17.12 4.48
C ILE A 58 -11.53 15.64 4.16
N MET A 59 -12.78 15.21 3.97
CA MET A 59 -13.12 13.83 3.60
C MET A 59 -12.58 13.45 2.22
N SER A 60 -12.49 14.41 1.29
CA SER A 60 -11.90 14.23 -0.03
C SER A 60 -10.44 13.81 0.09
N LEU A 61 -9.62 14.61 0.78
CA LEU A 61 -8.20 14.33 0.98
C LEU A 61 -7.97 13.07 1.82
N LYS A 62 -8.75 12.88 2.89
CA LYS A 62 -8.70 11.65 3.70
C LYS A 62 -9.04 10.42 2.87
N GLY A 63 -10.05 10.50 2.01
CA GLY A 63 -10.45 9.40 1.13
C GLY A 63 -9.34 8.98 0.18
N LEU A 64 -8.45 9.89 -0.21
CA LEU A 64 -7.29 9.63 -1.06
C LEU A 64 -6.08 9.03 -0.31
N SER A 65 -6.19 8.78 1.00
CA SER A 65 -5.10 8.12 1.77
C SER A 65 -5.04 6.61 1.56
N ASP A 66 -6.19 5.98 1.26
CA ASP A 66 -6.31 4.54 0.96
C ASP A 66 -7.01 4.34 -0.39
N GLN A 67 -6.53 3.37 -1.16
CA GLN A 67 -7.06 3.03 -2.48
C GLN A 67 -8.53 2.62 -2.44
N LYS A 68 -8.95 1.89 -1.40
CA LYS A 68 -10.34 1.43 -1.24
C LYS A 68 -11.29 2.62 -1.12
N THR A 69 -10.84 3.71 -0.50
CA THR A 69 -11.62 4.93 -0.28
C THR A 69 -11.36 6.01 -1.33
N ALA A 70 -10.37 5.86 -2.21
CA ALA A 70 -9.92 6.91 -3.11
C ALA A 70 -11.03 7.46 -4.03
N ASN A 71 -11.89 6.56 -4.54
CA ASN A 71 -13.07 6.95 -5.33
C ASN A 71 -14.03 7.85 -4.54
N TRP A 72 -14.32 7.48 -3.28
CA TRP A 72 -15.12 8.31 -2.38
C TRP A 72 -14.46 9.65 -2.10
N GLY A 73 -13.12 9.67 -1.96
CA GLY A 73 -12.35 10.91 -1.88
C GLY A 73 -12.69 11.88 -3.01
N CYS A 74 -12.61 11.43 -4.26
CA CYS A 74 -12.97 12.26 -5.42
C CYS A 74 -14.43 12.74 -5.37
N TYR A 75 -15.38 11.86 -5.03
CA TYR A 75 -16.80 12.25 -4.93
C TYR A 75 -17.05 13.29 -3.84
N TYR A 76 -16.43 13.18 -2.67
CA TYR A 76 -16.54 14.19 -1.62
C TYR A 76 -16.01 15.54 -2.10
N GLY A 77 -14.90 15.57 -2.85
CA GLY A 77 -14.38 16.79 -3.44
C GLY A 77 -15.35 17.44 -4.44
N ILE A 78 -15.98 16.64 -5.31
CA ILE A 78 -17.00 17.11 -6.26
C ILE A 78 -18.20 17.69 -5.49
N MET A 79 -18.73 16.95 -4.53
CA MET A 79 -19.88 17.40 -3.71
C MET A 79 -19.56 18.69 -2.95
N GLY A 80 -18.38 18.78 -2.34
CA GLY A 80 -17.94 19.98 -1.62
C GLY A 80 -17.84 21.19 -2.53
N MET A 81 -17.25 21.03 -3.72
CA MET A 81 -17.15 22.10 -4.72
C MET A 81 -18.53 22.53 -5.25
N THR A 82 -19.42 21.58 -5.55
CA THR A 82 -20.78 21.89 -5.99
C THR A 82 -21.54 22.69 -4.94
N ILE A 83 -21.50 22.27 -3.67
CA ILE A 83 -22.14 23.00 -2.57
C ILE A 83 -21.57 24.41 -2.44
N ALA A 84 -20.24 24.56 -2.52
CA ALA A 84 -19.59 25.85 -2.43
C ALA A 84 -20.01 26.81 -3.56
N ILE A 85 -19.99 26.35 -4.82
CA ILE A 85 -20.39 27.14 -6.00
C ILE A 85 -21.86 27.54 -5.90
N VAL A 86 -22.75 26.59 -5.56
CA VAL A 86 -24.18 26.85 -5.42
C VAL A 86 -24.43 27.88 -4.32
N ALA A 87 -23.77 27.75 -3.18
CA ALA A 87 -23.89 28.69 -2.08
C ALA A 87 -23.38 30.09 -2.45
N ALA A 88 -22.22 30.19 -3.12
CA ALA A 88 -21.71 31.48 -3.62
C ALA A 88 -22.65 32.12 -4.64
N TYR A 89 -23.16 31.34 -5.59
CA TYR A 89 -24.07 31.83 -6.63
C TYR A 89 -25.36 32.40 -6.03
N PHE A 90 -26.04 31.65 -5.15
CA PHE A 90 -27.27 32.14 -4.53
C PHE A 90 -27.03 33.25 -3.52
N SER A 91 -25.84 33.35 -2.94
CA SER A 91 -25.47 34.49 -2.09
C SER A 91 -25.17 35.75 -2.90
N ALA A 92 -24.58 35.62 -4.10
CA ALA A 92 -24.18 36.75 -4.93
C ALA A 92 -25.36 37.35 -5.71
N TYR A 93 -26.28 36.53 -6.22
CA TYR A 93 -27.34 36.98 -7.15
C TYR A 93 -28.73 37.08 -6.56
N VAL A 94 -28.85 37.47 -5.29
CA VAL A 94 -30.15 37.62 -4.64
C VAL A 94 -31.02 38.70 -5.31
N CYS A 95 -30.42 39.67 -6.05
CA CYS A 95 -31.16 40.78 -6.66
C CYS A 95 -30.60 41.34 -8.02
N ASP A 96 -29.75 40.64 -8.78
CA ASP A 96 -28.86 41.28 -9.79
C ASP A 96 -28.93 40.75 -11.25
N ALA A 97 -28.57 41.59 -12.22
CA ALA A 97 -28.53 41.28 -13.66
C ALA A 97 -27.27 40.51 -14.12
N GLY A 98 -26.24 40.37 -13.28
CA GLY A 98 -24.98 39.68 -13.58
C GLY A 98 -25.02 38.13 -13.64
N SER A 99 -26.15 37.51 -13.27
CA SER A 99 -26.31 36.05 -13.22
C SER A 99 -26.03 35.35 -14.56
N TRP A 100 -26.47 35.93 -15.68
CA TRP A 100 -26.25 35.36 -17.01
C TRP A 100 -24.75 35.37 -17.37
N LEU A 101 -24.01 36.39 -16.93
CA LEU A 101 -22.58 36.54 -17.22
C LEU A 101 -21.75 35.44 -16.52
N THR A 102 -22.10 35.10 -15.28
CA THR A 102 -21.50 33.97 -14.57
C THR A 102 -21.71 32.65 -15.29
N TRP A 103 -22.93 32.36 -15.76
CA TRP A 103 -23.19 31.15 -16.54
C TRP A 103 -22.52 31.18 -17.92
N ALA A 104 -22.50 32.34 -18.59
CA ALA A 104 -21.84 32.55 -19.87
C ALA A 104 -20.32 32.34 -19.79
N ALA A 105 -19.71 32.61 -18.64
CA ALA A 105 -18.30 32.30 -18.37
C ALA A 105 -18.08 30.85 -17.90
N MET A 106 -18.89 30.37 -16.95
CA MET A 106 -18.70 29.09 -16.30
C MET A 106 -18.93 27.91 -17.24
N ALA A 107 -19.99 27.94 -18.07
CA ALA A 107 -20.33 26.81 -18.93
C ALA A 107 -19.24 26.52 -19.99
N PRO A 108 -18.70 27.51 -20.73
CA PRO A 108 -17.55 27.28 -21.61
C PRO A 108 -16.33 26.78 -20.86
N GLY A 109 -16.06 27.30 -19.66
CA GLY A 109 -14.94 26.85 -18.83
C GLY A 109 -15.05 25.37 -18.47
N ILE A 110 -16.23 24.92 -18.02
CA ILE A 110 -16.52 23.50 -17.75
C ILE A 110 -16.28 22.66 -19.01
N ILE A 111 -16.82 23.08 -20.16
CA ILE A 111 -16.68 22.34 -21.43
C ILE A 111 -15.21 22.18 -21.80
N VAL A 112 -14.43 23.26 -21.77
CA VAL A 112 -13.00 23.23 -22.10
C VAL A 112 -12.25 22.32 -21.13
N GLY A 113 -12.52 22.43 -19.82
CA GLY A 113 -11.92 21.57 -18.79
C GLY A 113 -12.21 20.08 -19.02
N LEU A 114 -13.47 19.73 -19.30
CA LEU A 114 -13.86 18.34 -19.60
C LEU A 114 -13.23 17.83 -20.91
N VAL A 115 -13.19 18.64 -21.96
CA VAL A 115 -12.55 18.27 -23.23
C VAL A 115 -11.04 18.03 -23.04
N MET A 116 -10.36 18.86 -22.25
CA MET A 116 -8.95 18.65 -21.90
C MET A 116 -8.75 17.33 -21.13
N ALA A 117 -9.61 17.03 -20.15
CA ALA A 117 -9.55 15.79 -19.37
C ALA A 117 -9.81 14.52 -20.19
N VAL A 118 -10.73 14.57 -21.16
CA VAL A 118 -11.03 13.44 -22.04
C VAL A 118 -9.88 13.20 -23.02
N LYS A 119 -9.36 14.26 -23.65
CA LYS A 119 -8.33 14.15 -24.72
C LYS A 119 -6.93 13.83 -24.22
N VAL A 120 -6.61 14.13 -22.96
CA VAL A 120 -5.26 13.88 -22.43
C VAL A 120 -4.98 12.37 -22.31
N THR A 121 -3.77 11.97 -22.70
CA THR A 121 -3.26 10.60 -22.47
C THR A 121 -2.58 10.52 -21.11
N MET A 122 -2.51 9.33 -20.50
CA MET A 122 -1.94 9.19 -19.14
C MET A 122 -0.44 9.57 -19.09
N ILE A 123 0.26 9.40 -20.20
CA ILE A 123 1.66 9.82 -20.39
C ILE A 123 1.81 11.35 -20.34
N GLN A 124 0.77 12.08 -20.75
CA GLN A 124 0.73 13.54 -20.78
C GLN A 124 0.17 14.17 -19.49
N MET A 125 -0.09 13.36 -18.45
CA MET A 125 -0.58 13.85 -17.16
C MET A 125 0.33 14.88 -16.50
N PRO A 126 1.68 14.75 -16.51
CA PRO A 126 2.54 15.78 -15.93
C PRO A 126 2.30 17.19 -16.51
N GLN A 127 2.09 17.28 -17.82
CA GLN A 127 1.82 18.53 -18.53
C GLN A 127 0.45 19.09 -18.16
N LEU A 128 -0.57 18.24 -18.13
CA LEU A 128 -1.94 18.69 -17.80
C LEU A 128 -2.05 19.11 -16.34
N VAL A 129 -1.50 18.35 -15.41
CA VAL A 129 -1.48 18.70 -13.97
C VAL A 129 -0.77 20.03 -13.77
N GLY A 130 0.38 20.25 -14.43
CA GLY A 130 1.06 21.55 -14.42
C GLY A 130 0.19 22.67 -14.99
N LEU A 131 -0.52 22.43 -16.10
CA LEU A 131 -1.40 23.43 -16.71
C LEU A 131 -2.61 23.79 -15.82
N LEU A 132 -3.21 22.80 -15.14
CA LEU A 132 -4.32 23.02 -14.21
C LEU A 132 -3.91 23.89 -13.01
N ASN A 133 -2.69 23.71 -12.47
CA ASN A 133 -2.13 24.61 -11.43
C ASN A 133 -2.08 26.06 -11.90
N ALA A 134 -1.75 26.27 -13.18
CA ALA A 134 -1.62 27.58 -13.77
C ALA A 134 -2.95 28.35 -13.69
N PHE A 135 -4.07 27.67 -13.97
CA PHE A 135 -5.40 28.28 -13.97
C PHE A 135 -5.82 28.81 -12.60
N GLY A 136 -5.57 28.07 -11.51
CA GLY A 136 -5.83 28.56 -10.16
C GLY A 136 -5.03 29.82 -9.80
N GLY A 137 -3.75 29.85 -10.19
CA GLY A 137 -2.89 31.03 -10.01
C GLY A 137 -3.34 32.24 -10.82
N LEU A 138 -3.73 32.03 -12.09
CA LEU A 138 -4.22 33.11 -12.95
C LEU A 138 -5.55 33.69 -12.45
N ALA A 139 -6.50 32.84 -12.06
CA ALA A 139 -7.78 33.30 -11.51
C ALA A 139 -7.57 34.17 -10.27
N SER A 140 -6.72 33.74 -9.32
CA SER A 140 -6.38 34.54 -8.13
C SER A 140 -5.73 35.89 -8.47
N ALA A 141 -4.84 35.93 -9.47
CA ALA A 141 -4.19 37.16 -9.90
C ALA A 141 -5.16 38.12 -10.59
N VAL A 142 -6.07 37.58 -11.42
CA VAL A 142 -7.13 38.37 -12.08
C VAL A 142 -8.11 38.92 -11.05
N GLU A 143 -8.47 38.14 -10.03
CA GLU A 143 -9.32 38.60 -8.93
C GLU A 143 -8.69 39.78 -8.19
N ALA A 144 -7.39 39.71 -7.89
CA ALA A 144 -6.65 40.81 -7.28
C ALA A 144 -6.64 42.07 -8.17
N ILE A 145 -6.42 41.93 -9.48
CA ILE A 145 -6.47 43.06 -10.43
C ILE A 145 -7.87 43.66 -10.46
N GLY A 146 -8.91 42.83 -10.56
CA GLY A 146 -10.29 43.31 -10.69
C GLY A 146 -10.82 43.96 -9.41
N MET A 147 -10.43 43.47 -8.23
CA MET A 147 -10.74 44.15 -6.96
C MET A 147 -9.98 45.47 -6.83
N PHE A 148 -8.73 45.54 -7.31
CA PHE A 148 -8.00 46.82 -7.34
C PHE A 148 -8.61 47.82 -8.33
N ALA A 149 -9.13 47.33 -9.45
CA ALA A 149 -9.72 48.15 -10.51
C ALA A 149 -11.13 48.68 -10.22
N ASP A 150 -11.77 48.26 -9.12
CA ASP A 150 -13.16 48.61 -8.85
C ASP A 150 -13.33 50.13 -8.63
N GLU A 151 -14.09 50.78 -9.52
CA GLU A 151 -14.35 52.23 -9.47
C GLU A 151 -15.38 52.61 -8.40
N ASN A 152 -16.21 51.67 -7.94
CA ASN A 152 -17.16 51.88 -6.84
C ASN A 152 -16.44 52.20 -5.52
N ALA A 153 -15.15 51.84 -5.42
CA ALA A 153 -14.23 52.23 -4.36
C ALA A 153 -13.94 53.75 -4.31
N LYS A 154 -14.49 54.58 -5.21
CA LYS A 154 -14.33 56.04 -5.22
C LYS A 154 -15.55 56.81 -4.70
N ASP A 155 -16.69 56.17 -4.43
CA ASP A 155 -17.98 56.84 -4.25
C ASP A 155 -18.48 56.96 -2.78
N LYS A 156 -18.74 58.19 -2.31
CA LYS A 156 -19.07 58.47 -0.90
C LYS A 156 -20.33 57.74 -0.39
N LYS A 157 -21.35 57.59 -1.25
CA LYS A 157 -22.63 56.93 -0.91
C LYS A 157 -22.53 55.40 -0.87
N TYR A 158 -21.72 54.82 -1.76
CA TYR A 158 -21.48 53.37 -1.80
C TYR A 158 -20.76 52.87 -0.54
N ILE A 159 -19.86 53.68 0.01
CA ILE A 159 -19.11 53.38 1.25
C ILE A 159 -19.93 53.55 2.54
N GLU A 160 -20.91 54.44 2.59
CA GLU A 160 -21.85 54.50 3.73
C GLU A 160 -22.87 53.34 3.72
N PHE A 161 -23.33 52.91 2.53
CA PHE A 161 -24.23 51.77 2.37
C PHE A 161 -23.57 50.42 2.70
N THR A 162 -22.34 50.21 2.23
CA THR A 162 -21.57 48.98 2.51
C THR A 162 -21.14 48.85 3.98
N ARG A 163 -21.16 49.94 4.77
CA ARG A 163 -20.91 49.94 6.22
C ARG A 163 -22.05 49.32 7.05
N GLN A 164 -23.25 49.21 6.48
CA GLN A 164 -24.47 48.75 7.17
C GLN A 164 -24.96 47.36 6.72
N SER A 165 -24.43 46.83 5.60
CA SER A 165 -24.79 45.51 5.07
C SER A 165 -23.79 44.44 5.54
N PRO A 166 -24.22 43.41 6.31
CA PRO A 166 -23.34 42.32 6.76
C PRO A 166 -22.69 41.51 5.62
N SER A 167 -23.17 41.67 4.39
CA SER A 167 -22.86 40.87 3.21
C SER A 167 -22.03 41.58 2.14
N ASN A 168 -21.59 42.84 2.36
CA ASN A 168 -20.85 43.59 1.34
C ASN A 168 -19.33 43.56 1.60
N TYR A 169 -18.64 42.61 0.96
CA TYR A 169 -17.20 42.36 1.03
C TYR A 169 -16.33 43.39 0.25
N LEU A 170 -16.94 44.46 -0.28
CA LEU A 170 -16.36 45.38 -1.27
C LEU A 170 -16.22 46.84 -0.83
N SER A 171 -16.40 47.18 0.46
CA SER A 171 -16.12 48.55 0.90
C SER A 171 -14.61 48.76 0.94
N MET A 172 -14.00 49.44 -0.05
CA MET A 172 -12.67 50.02 0.06
C MET A 172 -12.76 51.54 -0.21
N ASN A 173 -12.80 52.32 0.87
CA ASN A 173 -12.58 53.79 1.05
C ASN A 173 -13.47 54.86 0.40
N THR A 174 -13.89 55.89 1.17
CA THR A 174 -13.96 57.29 0.65
C THR A 174 -13.62 58.41 1.65
N ARG A 175 -13.09 59.49 1.03
CA ARG A 175 -12.79 60.89 1.41
C ARG A 175 -14.04 61.75 1.71
N TYR A 176 -13.95 62.78 2.56
CA TYR A 176 -14.94 63.88 2.68
C TYR A 176 -14.39 65.24 2.18
N GLU A 177 -15.26 66.25 2.13
CA GLU A 177 -15.20 67.47 1.29
C GLU A 177 -14.49 68.69 1.93
N ASP A 178 -13.99 68.57 3.16
CA ASP A 178 -13.45 69.67 3.96
C ASP A 178 -11.91 69.73 4.03
N GLY A 179 -11.21 68.82 3.34
CA GLY A 179 -9.77 68.94 3.12
C GLY A 179 -8.88 68.71 4.36
N THR A 180 -9.43 68.24 5.49
CA THR A 180 -8.65 67.85 6.67
C THR A 180 -8.35 66.35 6.66
N TRP A 181 -7.11 65.96 7.00
CA TRP A 181 -6.63 64.58 7.02
C TRP A 181 -6.66 64.06 8.45
N GLU A 182 -7.82 63.61 8.95
CA GLU A 182 -7.86 62.82 10.18
C GLU A 182 -8.10 61.33 9.90
N THR A 183 -7.08 60.58 10.27
CA THR A 183 -6.77 59.20 9.93
C THR A 183 -7.78 58.18 10.50
N SER A 184 -8.53 57.51 9.64
CA SER A 184 -9.02 56.15 9.93
C SER A 184 -8.34 55.16 8.98
N LYS A 185 -7.04 54.93 9.25
CA LYS A 185 -6.25 53.76 8.83
C LYS A 185 -6.88 52.45 9.38
N LYS A 186 -8.07 52.07 8.92
CA LYS A 186 -8.75 50.85 9.36
C LYS A 186 -9.28 50.00 8.19
N TYR A 187 -8.59 50.04 7.05
CA TYR A 187 -8.40 48.81 6.30
C TYR A 187 -7.22 48.10 6.92
N SER A 188 -7.39 46.83 7.23
CA SER A 188 -6.28 46.03 7.72
C SER A 188 -5.21 46.06 6.64
N ILE A 189 -4.01 46.58 6.95
CA ILE A 189 -2.81 46.49 6.10
C ILE A 189 -2.67 45.08 5.50
N ILE A 190 -3.20 44.07 6.19
CA ILE A 190 -3.17 42.67 5.80
C ILE A 190 -4.12 42.32 4.64
N GLN A 191 -5.27 42.99 4.46
CA GLN A 191 -6.15 42.73 3.29
C GLN A 191 -5.57 43.31 2.00
N SER A 192 -5.00 44.52 2.06
CA SER A 192 -4.23 45.10 0.93
C SER A 192 -2.99 44.23 0.65
N ALA A 193 -2.24 43.83 1.68
CA ALA A 193 -1.12 42.92 1.50
C ALA A 193 -1.54 41.58 0.89
N ALA A 194 -2.69 41.03 1.30
CA ALA A 194 -3.22 39.79 0.75
C ALA A 194 -3.57 39.93 -0.74
N LEU A 195 -4.18 41.03 -1.16
CA LEU A 195 -4.45 41.29 -2.58
C LEU A 195 -3.16 41.28 -3.41
N HIS A 196 -2.14 42.00 -2.96
CA HIS A 196 -0.86 42.05 -3.66
C HIS A 196 -0.12 40.71 -3.66
N LEU A 197 -0.21 39.94 -2.57
CA LEU A 197 0.36 38.60 -2.51
C LEU A 197 -0.39 37.61 -3.42
N ALA A 198 -1.72 37.71 -3.51
CA ALA A 198 -2.51 36.93 -4.46
C ALA A 198 -2.10 37.24 -5.91
N LEU A 199 -1.90 38.53 -6.24
CA LEU A 199 -1.40 38.99 -7.54
C LEU A 199 -0.01 38.40 -7.85
N ILE A 200 0.96 38.63 -6.98
CA ILE A 200 2.37 38.27 -7.22
C ILE A 200 2.51 36.75 -7.31
N ILE A 201 2.01 36.01 -6.31
CA ILE A 201 2.14 34.55 -6.24
C ILE A 201 1.31 33.89 -7.35
N GLY A 202 0.10 34.39 -7.62
CA GLY A 202 -0.76 33.89 -8.70
C GLY A 202 -0.10 34.05 -10.06
N SER A 203 0.49 35.21 -10.34
CA SER A 203 1.22 35.48 -11.59
C SER A 203 2.45 34.59 -11.74
N ILE A 204 3.29 34.50 -10.71
CA ILE A 204 4.48 33.62 -10.69
C ILE A 204 4.07 32.18 -10.98
N THR A 205 2.99 31.72 -10.34
CA THR A 205 2.49 30.35 -10.47
C THR A 205 1.98 30.07 -11.89
N PHE A 206 1.19 30.97 -12.46
CA PHE A 206 0.65 30.81 -13.82
C PHE A 206 1.76 30.70 -14.86
N PHE A 207 2.65 31.70 -14.91
CA PHE A 207 3.70 31.76 -15.93
C PHE A 207 4.78 30.69 -15.71
N GLY A 208 5.12 30.39 -14.45
CA GLY A 208 6.01 29.27 -14.12
C GLY A 208 5.44 27.92 -14.56
N SER A 209 4.16 27.68 -14.30
CA SER A 209 3.48 26.43 -14.66
C SER A 209 3.34 26.25 -16.17
N LEU A 210 3.09 27.33 -16.90
CA LEU A 210 3.07 27.31 -18.36
C LEU A 210 4.44 26.92 -18.93
N LEU A 211 5.52 27.50 -18.40
CA LEU A 211 6.87 27.15 -18.83
C LEU A 211 7.25 25.70 -18.46
N ALA A 212 6.87 25.24 -17.26
CA ALA A 212 7.06 23.85 -16.85
C ALA A 212 6.36 22.88 -17.81
N CYS A 213 5.11 23.19 -18.20
CA CYS A 213 4.37 22.42 -19.19
C CYS A 213 5.12 22.39 -20.54
N LEU A 214 5.58 23.54 -21.05
CA LEU A 214 6.31 23.61 -22.31
C LEU A 214 7.64 22.82 -22.27
N LYS A 215 8.34 22.82 -21.13
CA LYS A 215 9.53 21.99 -20.91
C LYS A 215 9.21 20.50 -20.91
N LEU A 216 8.14 20.10 -20.24
CA LEU A 216 7.70 18.70 -20.21
C LEU A 216 7.21 18.21 -21.58
N MET A 217 6.71 19.11 -22.44
CA MET A 217 6.43 18.85 -23.85
C MET A 217 7.69 18.77 -24.73
N GLY A 218 8.86 19.12 -24.21
CA GLY A 218 10.12 19.17 -24.96
C GLY A 218 10.22 20.34 -25.94
N LYS A 219 9.33 21.35 -25.83
CA LYS A 219 9.35 22.54 -26.71
C LYS A 219 10.35 23.60 -26.25
N VAL A 220 10.74 23.55 -24.97
CA VAL A 220 11.63 24.53 -24.34
C VAL A 220 12.77 23.78 -23.65
N GLY A 221 14.01 24.25 -23.87
CA GLY A 221 15.22 23.70 -23.25
C GLY A 221 15.51 24.30 -21.87
N ASN A 222 16.69 23.98 -21.32
CA ASN A 222 17.17 24.58 -20.08
C ASN A 222 18.05 25.79 -20.40
N TYR A 223 17.84 26.90 -19.71
CA TYR A 223 18.65 28.10 -19.84
C TYR A 223 18.78 28.81 -18.49
N VAL A 224 20.01 29.14 -18.10
CA VAL A 224 20.29 29.88 -16.87
C VAL A 224 20.83 31.27 -17.26
N PRO A 225 20.07 32.35 -17.03
CA PRO A 225 20.55 33.69 -17.35
C PRO A 225 21.71 34.12 -16.43
N PRO A 226 22.66 34.94 -16.91
CA PRO A 226 23.69 35.55 -16.06
C PRO A 226 23.07 36.34 -14.91
N ALA A 227 23.67 36.24 -13.71
CA ALA A 227 23.19 36.92 -12.51
C ALA A 227 21.71 36.67 -12.17
N ARG A 228 21.16 35.49 -12.53
CA ARG A 228 19.75 35.10 -12.29
C ARG A 228 19.20 35.53 -10.93
N ASN A 229 19.92 35.26 -9.85
CA ASN A 229 19.43 35.55 -8.50
C ASN A 229 19.22 37.06 -8.31
N VAL A 230 20.15 37.88 -8.79
CA VAL A 230 20.04 39.35 -8.74
C VAL A 230 18.85 39.82 -9.58
N VAL A 231 18.70 39.31 -10.80
CA VAL A 231 17.55 39.63 -11.66
C VAL A 231 16.24 39.25 -10.99
N ASN A 232 16.15 38.05 -10.41
CA ASN A 232 14.96 37.59 -9.69
C ASN A 232 14.67 38.45 -8.45
N PHE A 233 15.69 38.86 -7.68
CA PHE A 233 15.49 39.77 -6.56
C PHE A 233 15.00 41.15 -7.01
N ILE A 234 15.52 41.68 -8.12
CA ILE A 234 15.08 42.95 -8.71
C ILE A 234 13.63 42.86 -9.18
N LEU A 235 13.26 41.79 -9.89
CA LEU A 235 11.89 41.61 -10.39
C LEU A 235 10.89 41.47 -9.24
N LEU A 236 11.22 40.69 -8.20
CA LEU A 236 10.36 40.53 -7.03
C LEU A 236 10.27 41.83 -6.22
N GLY A 237 11.40 42.47 -5.92
CA GLY A 237 11.44 43.75 -5.21
C GLY A 237 10.72 44.85 -5.98
N GLY A 238 10.88 44.89 -7.31
CA GLY A 238 10.17 45.80 -8.20
C GLY A 238 8.66 45.58 -8.19
N SER A 239 8.19 44.32 -8.19
CA SER A 239 6.76 44.02 -8.08
C SER A 239 6.15 44.51 -6.76
N ILE A 240 6.85 44.30 -5.63
CA ILE A 240 6.43 44.78 -4.31
C ILE A 240 6.45 46.31 -4.25
N ALA A 241 7.49 46.94 -4.80
CA ALA A 241 7.59 48.40 -4.86
C ALA A 241 6.46 49.01 -5.70
N CYS A 242 6.10 48.39 -6.83
CA CYS A 242 4.97 48.84 -7.64
C CYS A 242 3.65 48.74 -6.88
N CYS A 243 3.43 47.66 -6.15
CA CYS A 243 2.26 47.49 -5.28
C CYS A 243 2.19 48.59 -4.20
N ALA A 244 3.31 48.85 -3.52
CA ALA A 244 3.36 49.91 -2.50
C ALA A 244 3.11 51.31 -3.09
N VAL A 245 3.70 51.60 -4.26
CA VAL A 245 3.50 52.87 -4.97
C VAL A 245 2.05 53.04 -5.44
N ALA A 246 1.39 51.95 -5.85
CA ALA A 246 0.00 51.98 -6.28
C ALA A 246 -0.96 52.45 -5.18
N GLU A 247 -0.60 52.30 -3.90
CA GLU A 247 -1.43 52.70 -2.75
C GLU A 247 -0.93 53.95 -2.00
N GLU A 248 0.39 54.13 -1.85
CA GLU A 248 0.96 55.18 -0.97
C GLU A 248 1.03 56.56 -1.66
N VAL A 249 0.96 56.63 -2.99
CA VAL A 249 1.00 57.91 -3.70
C VAL A 249 -0.35 58.61 -3.58
N LYS A 250 -0.30 59.86 -3.10
CA LYS A 250 -1.49 60.68 -2.88
C LYS A 250 -2.29 60.89 -4.17
N GLY A 251 -3.52 60.38 -4.19
CA GLY A 251 -4.43 60.42 -5.35
C GLY A 251 -4.39 59.15 -6.21
N TRP A 252 -3.47 58.24 -5.92
CA TRP A 252 -3.45 56.87 -6.45
C TRP A 252 -4.07 55.93 -5.40
N GLY A 253 -4.47 54.74 -5.84
CA GLY A 253 -5.15 53.74 -5.02
C GLY A 253 -6.21 52.95 -5.80
N TYR A 254 -7.09 52.30 -5.07
CA TYR A 254 -8.19 51.49 -5.62
C TYR A 254 -9.06 52.29 -6.58
N GLY A 255 -9.37 51.68 -7.72
CA GLY A 255 -10.09 52.27 -8.85
C GLY A 255 -9.32 53.34 -9.62
N SER A 256 -8.15 53.82 -9.16
CA SER A 256 -7.38 54.84 -9.90
C SER A 256 -6.67 54.23 -11.12
N THR A 257 -6.64 54.97 -12.23
CA THR A 257 -5.97 54.53 -13.45
C THR A 257 -4.46 54.40 -13.21
N GLU A 258 -3.87 55.35 -12.50
CA GLU A 258 -2.46 55.39 -12.17
C GLU A 258 -2.05 54.24 -11.26
N GLY A 259 -2.82 53.98 -10.19
CA GLY A 259 -2.58 52.82 -9.31
C GLY A 259 -2.71 51.49 -10.08
N LEU A 260 -3.73 51.37 -10.94
CA LEU A 260 -3.96 50.17 -11.74
C LEU A 260 -2.78 49.90 -12.70
N ILE A 261 -2.19 50.94 -13.30
CA ILE A 261 -0.98 50.79 -14.15
C ILE A 261 0.15 50.14 -13.34
N PHE A 262 0.41 50.58 -12.11
CA PHE A 262 1.46 50.00 -11.28
C PHE A 262 1.14 48.55 -10.84
N VAL A 263 -0.12 48.23 -10.60
CA VAL A 263 -0.57 46.85 -10.36
C VAL A 263 -0.34 45.96 -11.59
N LEU A 264 -0.63 46.45 -12.81
CA LEU A 264 -0.34 45.74 -14.06
C LEU A 264 1.16 45.59 -14.31
N ILE A 265 1.98 46.58 -13.95
CA ILE A 265 3.44 46.45 -13.99
C ILE A 265 3.89 45.37 -13.00
N ALA A 266 3.35 45.34 -11.78
CA ALA A 266 3.65 44.29 -10.81
C ALA A 266 3.28 42.89 -11.32
N PHE A 267 2.15 42.75 -12.02
CA PHE A 267 1.76 41.52 -12.71
C PHE A 267 2.81 41.07 -13.74
N VAL A 268 3.27 41.99 -14.61
CA VAL A 268 4.28 41.70 -15.63
C VAL A 268 5.63 41.34 -15.01
N LEU A 269 6.07 42.06 -13.97
CA LEU A 269 7.32 41.75 -13.27
C LEU A 269 7.27 40.37 -12.61
N SER A 270 6.13 40.03 -12.01
CA SER A 270 5.87 38.72 -11.40
C SER A 270 5.80 37.60 -12.46
N ALA A 271 5.23 37.88 -13.62
CA ALA A 271 5.20 36.97 -14.76
C ALA A 271 6.61 36.64 -15.26
N LEU A 272 7.45 37.66 -15.47
CA LEU A 272 8.85 37.51 -15.85
C LEU A 272 9.62 36.72 -14.80
N TRP A 273 9.38 36.99 -13.52
CA TRP A 273 9.98 36.22 -12.43
C TRP A 273 9.59 34.74 -12.52
N GLY A 274 8.31 34.42 -12.70
CA GLY A 274 7.81 33.04 -12.82
C GLY A 274 8.45 32.28 -13.99
N VAL A 275 8.59 32.94 -15.15
CA VAL A 275 9.31 32.39 -16.32
C VAL A 275 10.77 32.12 -15.96
N LEU A 276 11.53 33.12 -15.51
CA LEU A 276 12.96 32.98 -15.21
C LEU A 276 13.23 31.99 -14.08
N PHE A 277 12.31 31.90 -13.12
CA PHE A 277 12.35 30.93 -12.04
C PHE A 277 12.40 29.50 -12.57
N VAL A 278 11.44 29.10 -13.42
CA VAL A 278 11.34 27.74 -13.96
C VAL A 278 12.34 27.48 -15.10
N TYR A 279 12.76 28.53 -15.82
CA TYR A 279 13.60 28.36 -17.01
C TYR A 279 15.00 27.79 -16.67
N ALA A 280 15.50 28.14 -15.50
CA ALA A 280 16.78 27.68 -14.98
C ALA A 280 16.74 26.29 -14.33
N ILE A 281 15.56 25.73 -14.06
CA ILE A 281 15.44 24.43 -13.40
C ILE A 281 15.47 23.31 -14.44
N GLY A 282 16.23 22.25 -14.21
CA GLY A 282 16.37 21.16 -15.18
C GLY A 282 15.10 20.32 -15.37
N GLY A 283 15.02 19.62 -16.52
CA GLY A 283 13.85 18.85 -16.95
C GLY A 283 13.40 17.69 -16.03
N ALA A 284 14.26 17.07 -15.24
CA ALA A 284 13.86 16.03 -14.28
C ALA A 284 13.75 16.52 -12.84
N ASP A 285 14.06 17.79 -12.60
CA ASP A 285 13.65 18.48 -11.38
C ASP A 285 12.21 19.02 -11.54
N MET A 286 11.65 18.99 -12.76
CA MET A 286 10.28 19.42 -13.06
C MET A 286 9.19 18.81 -12.17
N PRO A 287 9.23 17.52 -11.76
CA PRO A 287 8.22 16.98 -10.85
C PRO A 287 8.16 17.75 -9.52
N VAL A 288 9.32 18.13 -8.98
CA VAL A 288 9.42 18.95 -7.76
C VAL A 288 8.88 20.35 -8.03
N VAL A 289 9.25 20.96 -9.17
CA VAL A 289 8.77 22.29 -9.57
C VAL A 289 7.25 22.33 -9.72
N ILE A 290 6.63 21.30 -10.32
CA ILE A 290 5.17 21.21 -10.42
C ILE A 290 4.53 21.21 -9.03
N CYS A 291 5.10 20.48 -8.07
CA CYS A 291 4.60 20.44 -6.70
C CYS A 291 4.75 21.81 -6.00
N ILE A 292 5.85 22.53 -6.25
CA ILE A 292 6.08 23.89 -5.70
C ILE A 292 5.10 24.90 -6.30
N LEU A 293 4.84 24.81 -7.60
CA LEU A 293 3.85 25.66 -8.26
C LEU A 293 2.43 25.29 -7.82
N ASN A 294 2.16 24.04 -7.46
CA ASN A 294 0.92 23.65 -6.80
C ASN A 294 0.78 24.36 -5.44
N THR A 295 1.86 24.39 -4.63
CA THR A 295 1.92 25.19 -3.40
C THR A 295 1.60 26.66 -3.67
N GLY A 296 2.17 27.21 -4.74
CA GLY A 296 1.90 28.58 -5.20
C GLY A 296 0.43 28.83 -5.51
N SER A 297 -0.24 27.90 -6.21
CA SER A 297 -1.67 28.01 -6.52
C SER A 297 -2.53 27.99 -5.25
N GLY A 298 -2.21 27.12 -4.29
CA GLY A 298 -2.87 27.07 -2.99
C GLY A 298 -2.66 28.36 -2.19
N ALA A 299 -1.42 28.85 -2.12
CA ALA A 299 -1.07 30.08 -1.41
C ALA A 299 -1.76 31.31 -2.03
N ALA A 300 -1.81 31.42 -3.37
CA ALA A 300 -2.56 32.48 -4.05
C ALA A 300 -4.06 32.42 -3.68
N GLY A 301 -4.65 31.22 -3.60
CA GLY A 301 -6.03 31.02 -3.14
C GLY A 301 -6.25 31.38 -1.66
N VAL A 302 -5.28 31.12 -0.77
CA VAL A 302 -5.31 31.59 0.62
C VAL A 302 -5.39 33.10 0.67
N PHE A 303 -4.51 33.79 -0.08
CA PHE A 303 -4.48 35.24 -0.10
C PHE A 303 -5.70 35.85 -0.77
N ALA A 304 -6.28 35.21 -1.80
CA ALA A 304 -7.60 35.57 -2.31
C ALA A 304 -8.69 35.43 -1.24
N GLY A 305 -8.63 34.39 -0.41
CA GLY A 305 -9.51 34.22 0.75
C GLY A 305 -9.33 35.32 1.82
N PHE A 306 -8.10 35.72 2.13
CA PHE A 306 -7.83 36.84 3.04
C PHE A 306 -8.31 38.17 2.47
N MET A 307 -8.06 38.41 1.18
CA MET A 307 -8.51 39.58 0.44
C MET A 307 -10.04 39.71 0.49
N MET A 308 -10.77 38.61 0.26
CA MET A 308 -12.24 38.59 0.21
C MET A 308 -12.92 38.31 1.56
N GLY A 309 -12.17 38.02 2.62
CA GLY A 309 -12.73 37.61 3.90
C GLY A 309 -13.41 36.23 3.91
N ASN A 310 -13.09 35.37 2.95
CA ASN A 310 -13.76 34.09 2.75
C ASN A 310 -13.02 32.94 3.44
N LYS A 311 -13.60 32.42 4.53
CA LYS A 311 -13.05 31.31 5.33
C LYS A 311 -12.87 30.03 4.51
N LEU A 312 -13.80 29.72 3.61
CA LEU A 312 -13.71 28.51 2.79
C LEU A 312 -12.49 28.59 1.89
N LEU A 313 -12.30 29.69 1.14
CA LEU A 313 -11.12 29.91 0.29
C LEU A 313 -9.80 29.73 1.05
N VAL A 314 -9.72 30.24 2.28
CA VAL A 314 -8.55 30.08 3.16
C VAL A 314 -8.31 28.60 3.52
N ILE A 315 -9.34 27.84 3.90
CA ILE A 315 -9.21 26.44 4.36
C ILE A 315 -8.59 25.56 3.27
N THR A 316 -9.25 25.54 2.13
CA THR A 316 -8.92 24.75 0.93
C THR A 316 -7.67 25.27 0.23
N GLY A 317 -7.45 26.58 0.18
CA GLY A 317 -6.19 27.14 -0.34
C GLY A 317 -5.01 26.62 0.47
N THR A 318 -5.18 26.58 1.79
CA THR A 318 -4.20 26.00 2.70
C THR A 318 -4.01 24.51 2.47
N PHE A 319 -5.08 23.73 2.28
CA PHE A 319 -4.97 22.30 1.99
C PHE A 319 -4.18 22.02 0.70
N VAL A 320 -4.41 22.81 -0.35
CA VAL A 320 -3.66 22.71 -1.61
C VAL A 320 -2.20 23.10 -1.39
N ALA A 321 -1.95 24.18 -0.65
CA ALA A 321 -0.60 24.63 -0.33
C ALA A 321 0.19 23.57 0.46
N SER A 322 -0.41 23.00 1.50
CA SER A 322 0.15 21.89 2.28
C SER A 322 0.43 20.66 1.40
N SER A 323 -0.49 20.31 0.51
CA SER A 323 -0.33 19.18 -0.40
C SER A 323 0.89 19.35 -1.31
N GLY A 324 1.01 20.52 -1.96
CA GLY A 324 2.17 20.83 -2.81
C GLY A 324 3.49 20.78 -2.03
N ALA A 325 3.53 21.41 -0.85
CA ALA A 325 4.74 21.51 -0.06
C ALA A 325 5.26 20.15 0.44
N ILE A 326 4.35 19.28 0.90
CA ILE A 326 4.70 17.94 1.37
C ILE A 326 5.18 17.06 0.22
N LEU A 327 4.51 17.10 -0.93
CA LEU A 327 4.92 16.33 -2.10
C LEU A 327 6.28 16.81 -2.63
N SER A 328 6.54 18.13 -2.67
CA SER A 328 7.86 18.67 -2.99
C SER A 328 8.94 18.13 -2.06
N ALA A 329 8.67 18.09 -0.76
CA ALA A 329 9.60 17.57 0.24
C ALA A 329 9.87 16.06 0.06
N LEU A 330 8.82 15.25 -0.11
CA LEU A 330 8.96 13.80 -0.32
C LEU A 330 9.77 13.49 -1.59
N MET A 331 9.57 14.25 -2.67
CA MET A 331 10.35 14.10 -3.89
C MET A 331 11.81 14.51 -3.69
N CYS A 332 12.07 15.60 -2.98
CA CYS A 332 13.44 16.01 -2.61
C CYS A 332 14.17 14.94 -1.78
N ILE A 333 13.51 14.34 -0.79
CA ILE A 333 14.06 13.24 0.02
C ILE A 333 14.37 12.03 -0.85
N ALA A 334 13.44 11.64 -1.73
CA ALA A 334 13.62 10.51 -2.64
C ALA A 334 14.72 10.73 -3.69
N MET A 335 15.11 11.98 -3.96
CA MET A 335 16.26 12.34 -4.81
C MET A 335 17.54 12.60 -4.02
N ASN A 336 17.49 12.50 -2.68
CA ASN A 336 18.55 12.92 -1.75
C ASN A 336 19.10 14.33 -2.05
N ARG A 337 18.19 15.28 -2.31
CA ARG A 337 18.52 16.68 -2.60
C ARG A 337 17.74 17.61 -1.70
N ASN A 338 18.41 18.65 -1.19
CA ASN A 338 17.71 19.72 -0.49
C ASN A 338 16.91 20.60 -1.47
N LEU A 339 15.81 21.18 -1.01
CA LEU A 339 14.90 21.99 -1.83
C LEU A 339 15.61 23.17 -2.50
N ILE A 340 16.56 23.80 -1.78
CA ILE A 340 17.32 24.95 -2.27
C ILE A 340 18.18 24.59 -3.49
N SER A 341 18.80 23.40 -3.50
CA SER A 341 19.61 22.90 -4.63
C SER A 341 18.77 22.64 -5.88
N VAL A 342 17.51 22.25 -5.70
CA VAL A 342 16.56 22.07 -6.81
C VAL A 342 16.14 23.43 -7.38
N LEU A 343 15.83 24.39 -6.51
CA LEU A 343 15.40 25.74 -6.88
C LEU A 343 16.52 26.58 -7.52
N SER A 344 17.76 26.39 -7.08
CA SER A 344 18.93 27.10 -7.61
C SER A 344 19.36 26.62 -9.00
N GLY A 345 18.87 25.46 -9.45
CA GLY A 345 19.09 24.94 -10.81
C GLY A 345 20.43 24.22 -11.02
N GLY A 346 21.12 23.85 -9.93
CA GLY A 346 22.38 23.09 -10.00
C GLY A 346 22.17 21.60 -9.74
N PHE A 347 22.27 20.77 -10.78
CA PHE A 347 22.41 19.33 -10.57
C PHE A 347 23.83 19.05 -10.05
N GLY A 348 23.95 18.46 -8.86
CA GLY A 348 25.24 18.09 -8.25
C GLY A 348 26.02 19.18 -7.48
N ALA A 349 25.52 20.41 -7.38
CA ALA A 349 26.29 21.53 -6.81
C ALA A 349 26.32 21.62 -5.27
N GLY A 350 25.77 20.64 -4.54
CA GLY A 350 25.58 20.75 -3.09
C GLY A 350 26.14 19.64 -2.21
N MET A 351 26.51 18.47 -2.76
CA MET A 351 26.77 17.27 -1.95
C MET A 351 27.84 16.32 -2.49
N SER A 352 28.43 16.55 -3.67
CA SER A 352 29.58 15.76 -4.08
C SER A 352 30.77 16.09 -3.16
N GLY A 353 31.36 15.06 -2.53
CA GLY A 353 32.70 15.21 -1.99
C GLY A 353 33.60 15.69 -3.13
N GLY A 354 34.30 16.80 -2.97
CA GLY A 354 35.01 17.51 -4.06
C GLY A 354 36.16 16.74 -4.75
N GLY A 355 36.16 15.41 -4.72
CA GLY A 355 37.06 14.52 -5.45
C GLY A 355 36.53 14.10 -6.82
N GLN A 356 37.40 13.45 -7.61
CA GLN A 356 37.01 12.83 -8.87
C GLN A 356 36.10 11.61 -8.62
N GLN A 357 35.11 11.45 -9.50
CA GLN A 357 34.22 10.29 -9.52
C GLN A 357 35.04 9.00 -9.73
N GLN A 358 34.64 7.90 -9.09
CA GLN A 358 35.35 6.62 -9.25
C GLN A 358 35.31 6.14 -10.71
N ALA A 359 36.43 5.61 -11.18
CA ALA A 359 36.51 4.99 -12.50
C ALA A 359 35.65 3.71 -12.52
N ILE A 360 34.85 3.55 -13.58
CA ILE A 360 33.99 2.38 -13.74
C ILE A 360 34.80 1.25 -14.37
N GLU A 361 34.89 0.11 -13.70
CA GLU A 361 35.54 -1.11 -14.19
C GLU A 361 34.53 -2.07 -14.82
N GLY A 362 34.96 -2.83 -15.82
CA GLY A 362 34.15 -3.83 -16.54
C GLY A 362 33.76 -3.43 -17.96
N GLU A 363 33.07 -4.32 -18.67
CA GLU A 363 32.56 -4.07 -20.03
C GLU A 363 31.05 -4.29 -20.09
N MET A 364 30.36 -3.50 -20.93
CA MET A 364 28.93 -3.68 -21.16
C MET A 364 28.67 -4.92 -22.01
N VAL A 365 28.08 -5.96 -21.42
CA VAL A 365 27.70 -7.19 -22.14
C VAL A 365 26.32 -7.04 -22.77
N GLU A 366 26.24 -7.10 -24.09
CA GLU A 366 24.97 -7.08 -24.84
C GLU A 366 24.27 -8.45 -24.84
N THR A 367 22.94 -8.46 -24.93
CA THR A 367 22.13 -9.68 -25.02
C THR A 367 21.07 -9.59 -26.12
N SER A 368 20.59 -10.74 -26.58
CA SER A 368 19.62 -10.87 -27.66
C SER A 368 18.23 -11.30 -27.15
N THR A 369 17.18 -11.03 -27.94
CA THR A 369 15.79 -11.41 -27.60
C THR A 369 15.65 -12.91 -27.25
N PRO A 370 16.24 -13.86 -28.01
CA PRO A 370 16.17 -15.29 -27.66
C PRO A 370 16.78 -15.62 -26.30
N ASP A 371 17.92 -15.01 -25.95
CA ASP A 371 18.60 -15.27 -24.68
C ASP A 371 17.75 -14.80 -23.50
N VAL A 372 17.17 -13.59 -23.61
CA VAL A 372 16.27 -13.04 -22.59
C VAL A 372 15.00 -13.89 -22.48
N ALA A 373 14.45 -14.35 -23.59
CA ALA A 373 13.26 -15.21 -23.59
C ALA A 373 13.53 -16.56 -22.88
N ASN A 374 14.67 -17.19 -23.15
CA ASN A 374 15.07 -18.44 -22.50
C ASN A 374 15.30 -18.26 -20.99
N LEU A 375 15.96 -17.16 -20.59
CA LEU A 375 16.14 -16.80 -19.19
C LEU A 375 14.78 -16.61 -18.49
N PHE A 376 13.84 -15.91 -19.14
CA PHE A 376 12.52 -15.66 -18.56
C PHE A 376 11.65 -16.93 -18.51
N ASN A 377 11.83 -17.84 -19.46
CA ASN A 377 11.12 -19.12 -19.47
C ASN A 377 11.61 -20.08 -18.37
N THR A 378 12.82 -19.89 -17.84
CA THR A 378 13.43 -20.72 -16.80
C THR A 378 13.42 -20.08 -15.41
N ALA A 379 13.22 -18.76 -15.32
CA ALA A 379 13.13 -18.01 -14.07
C ALA A 379 11.84 -18.31 -13.30
N LYS A 380 11.90 -18.31 -11.96
CA LYS A 380 10.73 -18.45 -11.07
C LYS A 380 10.28 -17.12 -10.50
N ASN A 381 11.23 -16.23 -10.19
CA ASN A 381 10.96 -14.91 -9.64
C ASN A 381 11.55 -13.83 -10.55
N ILE A 382 10.67 -12.99 -11.10
CA ILE A 382 11.05 -11.86 -11.96
C ILE A 382 10.55 -10.55 -11.32
N ILE A 383 11.43 -9.56 -11.22
CA ILE A 383 11.05 -8.20 -10.84
C ILE A 383 11.21 -7.26 -12.04
N ILE A 384 10.17 -6.48 -12.35
CA ILE A 384 10.21 -5.47 -13.39
C ILE A 384 10.37 -4.09 -12.73
N VAL A 385 11.38 -3.33 -13.15
CA VAL A 385 11.69 -1.98 -12.67
C VAL A 385 11.39 -0.98 -13.79
N PRO A 386 10.18 -0.40 -13.84
CA PRO A 386 9.82 0.55 -14.87
C PRO A 386 10.45 1.93 -14.61
N GLY A 387 10.98 2.55 -15.66
CA GLY A 387 11.44 3.93 -15.66
C GLY A 387 10.77 4.78 -16.74
N TYR A 388 11.19 6.04 -16.85
CA TYR A 388 10.61 6.97 -17.83
C TYR A 388 10.75 6.47 -19.29
N GLY A 389 11.77 5.67 -19.59
CA GLY A 389 11.92 5.08 -20.94
C GLY A 389 10.77 4.14 -21.34
N MET A 390 10.09 3.49 -20.37
CA MET A 390 8.86 2.74 -20.63
C MET A 390 7.74 3.65 -21.12
N ALA A 391 7.52 4.77 -20.41
CA ALA A 391 6.49 5.76 -20.76
C ALA A 391 6.79 6.44 -22.10
N ALA A 392 8.04 6.87 -22.31
CA ALA A 392 8.47 7.49 -23.56
C ALA A 392 8.34 6.53 -24.76
N GLY A 393 8.53 5.23 -24.53
CA GLY A 393 8.34 4.18 -25.52
C GLY A 393 6.89 3.74 -25.71
N LYS A 394 5.94 4.17 -24.86
CA LYS A 394 4.55 3.68 -24.80
C LYS A 394 4.47 2.15 -24.59
N ALA A 395 5.38 1.60 -23.79
CA ALA A 395 5.54 0.15 -23.64
C ALA A 395 4.65 -0.48 -22.56
N GLN A 396 3.91 0.30 -21.77
CA GLN A 396 3.17 -0.19 -20.59
C GLN A 396 2.21 -1.33 -20.89
N HIS A 397 1.47 -1.28 -22.01
CA HIS A 397 0.55 -2.35 -22.41
C HIS A 397 1.30 -3.64 -22.78
N LYS A 398 2.44 -3.53 -23.45
CA LYS A 398 3.28 -4.68 -23.81
C LYS A 398 3.97 -5.30 -22.60
N VAL A 399 4.31 -4.49 -21.60
CA VAL A 399 4.81 -4.97 -20.31
C VAL A 399 3.73 -5.69 -19.52
N ALA A 400 2.47 -5.23 -19.56
CA ALA A 400 1.34 -5.94 -18.96
C ALA A 400 1.02 -7.26 -19.68
N GLU A 401 1.09 -7.28 -21.01
CA GLU A 401 0.99 -8.50 -21.81
C GLU A 401 2.08 -9.51 -21.44
N LEU A 402 3.34 -9.06 -21.37
CA LEU A 402 4.48 -9.87 -20.92
C LEU A 402 4.26 -10.43 -19.50
N THR A 403 3.79 -9.60 -18.59
CA THR A 403 3.49 -10.00 -17.21
C THR A 403 2.43 -11.09 -17.17
N THR A 404 1.36 -10.93 -17.94
CA THR A 404 0.26 -11.90 -18.03
C THR A 404 0.76 -13.22 -18.62
N LEU A 405 1.56 -13.15 -19.69
CA LEU A 405 2.16 -14.31 -20.35
C LEU A 405 3.06 -15.11 -19.40
N LEU A 406 3.90 -14.43 -18.62
CA LEU A 406 4.81 -15.04 -17.65
C LEU A 406 4.07 -15.63 -16.44
N ARG A 407 3.08 -14.90 -15.89
CA ARG A 407 2.25 -15.41 -14.79
C ARG A 407 1.41 -16.61 -15.22
N GLY A 408 0.89 -16.62 -16.44
CA GLY A 408 0.21 -17.78 -17.04
C GLY A 408 1.12 -19.01 -17.17
N ARG A 409 2.44 -18.81 -17.18
CA ARG A 409 3.46 -19.88 -17.13
C ARG A 409 3.91 -20.24 -15.71
N GLY A 410 3.25 -19.72 -14.68
CA GLY A 410 3.57 -20.00 -13.27
C GLY A 410 4.76 -19.20 -12.71
N VAL A 411 5.24 -18.18 -13.43
CA VAL A 411 6.33 -17.31 -12.96
C VAL A 411 5.77 -16.23 -12.02
N ASN A 412 6.43 -16.02 -10.87
CA ASN A 412 6.11 -14.94 -9.94
C ASN A 412 6.69 -13.61 -10.46
N VAL A 413 5.84 -12.76 -11.04
CA VAL A 413 6.22 -11.46 -11.60
C VAL A 413 5.71 -10.33 -10.72
N ARG A 414 6.62 -9.44 -10.30
CA ARG A 414 6.32 -8.26 -9.46
C ARG A 414 6.96 -7.01 -10.04
N PHE A 415 6.42 -5.84 -9.71
CA PHE A 415 6.92 -4.53 -10.12
C PHE A 415 7.51 -3.79 -8.93
N ALA A 416 8.68 -3.20 -9.13
CA ALA A 416 9.36 -2.37 -8.14
C ALA A 416 9.35 -0.91 -8.60
N ILE A 417 8.61 -0.06 -7.88
CA ILE A 417 8.44 1.35 -8.24
C ILE A 417 9.29 2.25 -7.34
N HIS A 418 10.22 2.97 -7.98
CA HIS A 418 10.95 4.03 -7.31
C HIS A 418 10.08 5.29 -7.17
N PRO A 419 10.09 6.02 -6.03
CA PRO A 419 9.20 7.17 -5.81
C PRO A 419 9.31 8.29 -6.88
N VAL A 420 10.53 8.54 -7.37
CA VAL A 420 10.79 9.56 -8.42
C VAL A 420 10.82 8.98 -9.84
N ALA A 421 10.35 7.74 -10.05
CA ALA A 421 10.29 7.16 -11.39
C ALA A 421 9.29 7.92 -12.27
N GLY A 422 9.79 8.54 -13.35
CA GLY A 422 8.96 9.22 -14.34
C GLY A 422 9.16 10.73 -14.36
N ARG A 423 8.05 11.46 -14.50
CA ARG A 423 8.01 12.93 -14.65
C ARG A 423 6.96 13.59 -13.75
N LEU A 424 6.34 12.81 -12.87
CA LEU A 424 5.34 13.22 -11.89
C LEU A 424 5.37 12.19 -10.75
N PRO A 425 5.13 12.57 -9.50
CA PRO A 425 5.05 11.65 -8.37
C PRO A 425 3.98 10.57 -8.59
N GLY A 426 4.38 9.29 -8.63
CA GLY A 426 3.48 8.16 -8.90
C GLY A 426 3.14 7.94 -10.39
N HIS A 427 3.89 8.56 -11.32
CA HIS A 427 3.63 8.44 -12.77
C HIS A 427 3.60 6.98 -13.25
N MET A 428 4.51 6.13 -12.76
CA MET A 428 4.55 4.72 -13.16
C MET A 428 3.32 3.94 -12.67
N ASN A 429 2.84 4.21 -11.46
CA ASN A 429 1.65 3.55 -10.91
C ASN A 429 0.42 3.78 -11.79
N VAL A 430 0.24 5.01 -12.25
CA VAL A 430 -0.88 5.38 -13.11
C VAL A 430 -0.79 4.73 -14.50
N LEU A 431 0.41 4.64 -15.10
CA LEU A 431 0.59 3.97 -16.40
C LEU A 431 0.41 2.45 -16.31
N LEU A 432 0.83 1.84 -15.21
CA LEU A 432 0.61 0.42 -14.97
C LEU A 432 -0.87 0.12 -14.71
N ALA A 433 -1.57 1.01 -13.99
CA ALA A 433 -3.02 0.92 -13.82
C ALA A 433 -3.77 1.08 -15.15
N GLU A 434 -3.35 2.02 -16.02
CA GLU A 434 -3.88 2.15 -17.40
C GLU A 434 -3.68 0.86 -18.20
N ALA A 435 -2.54 0.20 -18.03
CA ALA A 435 -2.24 -1.08 -18.64
C ALA A 435 -2.90 -2.28 -17.94
N ARG A 436 -3.74 -2.04 -16.91
CA ARG A 436 -4.47 -3.04 -16.13
C ARG A 436 -3.56 -4.04 -15.41
N VAL A 437 -2.37 -3.61 -14.98
CA VAL A 437 -1.52 -4.43 -14.12
C VAL A 437 -2.15 -4.50 -12.72
N PRO A 438 -2.36 -5.72 -12.16
CA PRO A 438 -2.91 -5.87 -10.81
C PRO A 438 -2.05 -5.15 -9.78
N TYR A 439 -2.68 -4.38 -8.89
CA TYR A 439 -1.95 -3.55 -7.94
C TYR A 439 -1.18 -4.34 -6.88
N ASP A 440 -1.66 -5.54 -6.51
CA ASP A 440 -1.03 -6.44 -5.53
C ASP A 440 0.40 -6.84 -5.90
N ILE A 441 0.76 -6.75 -7.19
CA ILE A 441 2.11 -6.99 -7.67
C ILE A 441 2.90 -5.71 -7.95
N VAL A 442 2.37 -4.53 -7.63
CA VAL A 442 3.06 -3.24 -7.79
C VAL A 442 3.49 -2.73 -6.43
N LEU A 443 4.77 -2.94 -6.10
CA LEU A 443 5.34 -2.66 -4.79
C LEU A 443 6.20 -1.39 -4.82
N SER A 444 6.22 -0.67 -3.70
CA SER A 444 7.13 0.43 -3.48
C SER A 444 8.56 -0.06 -3.23
N MET A 445 9.53 0.83 -3.44
CA MET A 445 10.96 0.53 -3.22
C MET A 445 11.25 -0.01 -1.81
N ASP A 446 10.61 0.53 -0.77
CA ASP A 446 10.85 0.13 0.62
C ASP A 446 10.34 -1.30 0.89
N GLU A 447 9.27 -1.72 0.20
CA GLU A 447 8.68 -3.06 0.35
C GLU A 447 9.48 -4.14 -0.38
N ILE A 448 10.07 -3.81 -1.54
CA ILE A 448 10.64 -4.79 -2.48
C ILE A 448 12.17 -4.89 -2.45
N ASN A 449 12.88 -3.90 -1.89
CA ASN A 449 14.36 -3.89 -1.93
C ASN A 449 15.01 -5.12 -1.28
N GLN A 450 14.39 -5.65 -0.22
CA GLN A 450 14.85 -6.86 0.48
C GLN A 450 14.72 -8.15 -0.34
N ASP A 451 13.94 -8.14 -1.43
CA ASP A 451 13.65 -9.32 -2.24
C ASP A 451 14.60 -9.49 -3.43
N PHE A 452 15.38 -8.45 -3.79
CA PHE A 452 16.31 -8.53 -4.91
C PHE A 452 17.32 -9.69 -4.80
N PRO A 453 17.93 -10.00 -3.64
CA PRO A 453 18.81 -11.17 -3.48
C PRO A 453 18.18 -12.51 -3.85
N ASN A 454 16.86 -12.64 -3.67
CA ASN A 454 16.09 -13.86 -3.94
C ASN A 454 15.45 -13.87 -5.34
N THR A 455 15.81 -12.93 -6.21
CA THR A 455 15.22 -12.74 -7.54
C THR A 455 16.11 -13.32 -8.63
N ASP A 456 15.52 -14.11 -9.53
CA ASP A 456 16.25 -14.79 -10.60
C ASP A 456 16.62 -13.83 -11.73
N ALA A 457 15.68 -12.98 -12.15
CA ALA A 457 15.92 -11.99 -13.17
C ALA A 457 15.22 -10.65 -12.84
N VAL A 458 15.92 -9.54 -13.07
CA VAL A 458 15.34 -8.20 -12.98
C VAL A 458 15.32 -7.54 -14.35
N LEU A 459 14.15 -7.08 -14.78
CA LEU A 459 13.97 -6.33 -16.02
C LEU A 459 13.92 -4.82 -15.72
N VAL A 460 15.02 -4.13 -15.95
CA VAL A 460 15.13 -2.67 -15.80
C VAL A 460 14.70 -2.01 -17.11
N LEU A 461 13.53 -1.36 -17.10
CA LEU A 461 12.85 -0.93 -18.32
C LEU A 461 12.89 0.60 -18.48
N GLY A 462 13.96 1.09 -19.12
CA GLY A 462 14.13 2.52 -19.36
C GLY A 462 14.37 3.35 -18.08
N ALA A 463 14.92 2.71 -17.04
CA ALA A 463 15.42 3.35 -15.82
C ALA A 463 16.95 3.45 -15.87
N ASN A 464 17.51 4.47 -15.21
CA ASN A 464 18.95 4.66 -15.12
C ASN A 464 19.36 5.11 -13.71
N ASP A 465 19.08 6.36 -13.33
CA ASP A 465 19.55 6.92 -12.06
C ASP A 465 18.98 6.17 -10.84
N ILE A 466 17.70 5.76 -10.91
CA ILE A 466 16.98 5.06 -9.81
C ILE A 466 17.46 3.62 -9.55
N VAL A 467 18.37 3.10 -10.37
CA VAL A 467 18.97 1.76 -10.24
C VAL A 467 20.50 1.85 -10.21
N ASN A 468 21.05 3.05 -10.02
CA ASN A 468 22.48 3.30 -10.15
C ASN A 468 23.21 2.99 -8.82
N PRO A 469 24.09 1.96 -8.76
CA PRO A 469 24.82 1.60 -7.55
C PRO A 469 25.75 2.71 -7.05
N ALA A 470 26.19 3.62 -7.92
CA ALA A 470 27.05 4.74 -7.54
C ALA A 470 26.42 5.61 -6.44
N ALA A 471 25.08 5.64 -6.34
CA ALA A 471 24.40 6.34 -5.27
C ALA A 471 24.75 5.80 -3.87
N GLU A 472 25.04 4.51 -3.72
CA GLU A 472 25.45 3.90 -2.45
C GLU A 472 26.97 3.73 -2.34
N GLU A 473 27.66 3.47 -3.47
CA GLU A 473 29.06 3.04 -3.50
C GLU A 473 30.06 4.18 -3.73
N ASP A 474 29.67 5.26 -4.42
CA ASP A 474 30.56 6.37 -4.76
C ASP A 474 30.11 7.69 -4.08
N PRO A 475 30.78 8.11 -2.99
CA PRO A 475 30.45 9.35 -2.29
C PRO A 475 30.77 10.63 -3.09
N ASN A 476 31.52 10.53 -4.20
CA ASN A 476 31.89 11.66 -5.05
C ASN A 476 30.93 11.83 -6.24
N CYS A 477 30.03 10.88 -6.50
CA CYS A 477 29.07 11.00 -7.59
C CYS A 477 27.95 12.00 -7.26
N SER A 478 27.33 12.60 -8.29
CA SER A 478 26.31 13.65 -8.09
C SER A 478 24.98 13.15 -7.51
N ILE A 479 24.81 11.83 -7.40
CA ILE A 479 23.62 11.16 -6.86
C ILE A 479 23.93 10.39 -5.56
N ALA A 480 25.10 10.62 -4.96
CA ALA A 480 25.51 9.97 -3.71
C ALA A 480 24.46 10.15 -2.61
N GLY A 481 24.13 9.05 -1.92
CA GLY A 481 23.12 8.96 -0.86
C GLY A 481 21.66 8.90 -1.34
N MET A 482 21.40 8.95 -2.65
CA MET A 482 20.06 8.72 -3.21
C MET A 482 19.61 7.29 -2.89
N PRO A 483 18.44 7.09 -2.23
CA PRO A 483 17.84 5.77 -2.14
C PRO A 483 17.62 5.24 -3.55
N VAL A 484 18.03 4.01 -3.83
CA VAL A 484 17.88 3.40 -5.16
C VAL A 484 17.31 1.98 -5.03
N LEU A 485 16.78 1.46 -6.14
CA LEU A 485 16.41 0.05 -6.23
C LEU A 485 17.68 -0.78 -6.39
N GLN A 486 17.93 -1.68 -5.44
CA GLN A 486 19.17 -2.46 -5.34
C GLN A 486 19.18 -3.66 -6.31
N VAL A 487 18.88 -3.40 -7.58
CA VAL A 487 18.68 -4.41 -8.63
C VAL A 487 19.91 -5.29 -8.85
N TRP A 488 21.11 -4.76 -8.60
CA TRP A 488 22.38 -5.47 -8.76
C TRP A 488 22.55 -6.64 -7.79
N LYS A 489 21.71 -6.74 -6.75
CA LYS A 489 21.69 -7.88 -5.82
C LYS A 489 20.99 -9.11 -6.41
N ALA A 490 20.27 -8.98 -7.51
CA ALA A 490 19.63 -10.12 -8.19
C ALA A 490 20.63 -10.98 -8.96
N LYS A 491 20.24 -12.23 -9.28
CA LYS A 491 21.11 -13.17 -10.00
C LYS A 491 21.45 -12.68 -11.41
N THR A 492 20.49 -12.08 -12.11
CA THR A 492 20.72 -11.47 -13.43
C THR A 492 19.88 -10.21 -13.58
N THR A 493 20.48 -9.14 -14.09
CA THR A 493 19.78 -7.90 -14.44
C THR A 493 19.80 -7.68 -15.95
N ILE A 494 18.67 -7.27 -16.51
CA ILE A 494 18.54 -6.95 -17.94
C ILE A 494 18.10 -5.51 -18.06
N VAL A 495 18.92 -4.67 -18.69
CA VAL A 495 18.64 -3.25 -18.86
C VAL A 495 18.18 -2.97 -20.28
N VAL A 496 16.95 -2.51 -20.42
CA VAL A 496 16.36 -2.08 -21.71
C VAL A 496 16.57 -0.59 -21.92
N LYS A 497 17.37 -0.22 -22.92
CA LYS A 497 17.62 1.18 -23.29
C LYS A 497 17.93 1.33 -24.78
N ARG A 498 17.77 2.54 -25.34
CA ARG A 498 18.00 2.79 -26.78
C ARG A 498 19.48 2.78 -27.21
N GLY A 499 20.40 3.07 -26.30
CA GLY A 499 21.84 3.20 -26.58
C GLY A 499 22.65 3.44 -25.31
N LYS A 500 23.93 3.79 -25.40
CA LYS A 500 24.85 3.88 -24.24
C LYS A 500 24.72 5.14 -23.37
N GLY A 501 23.91 6.12 -23.76
CA GLY A 501 23.76 7.40 -23.05
C GLY A 501 23.44 7.28 -21.55
N SER A 502 23.88 8.28 -20.79
CA SER A 502 23.67 8.40 -19.34
C SER A 502 22.21 8.75 -19.00
N GLY A 503 21.93 8.75 -17.69
CA GLY A 503 20.62 9.08 -17.14
C GLY A 503 20.35 10.57 -17.20
N TYR A 504 19.38 11.02 -16.42
CA TYR A 504 19.14 12.45 -16.31
C TYR A 504 20.28 13.15 -15.56
N SER A 505 20.85 12.47 -14.57
CA SER A 505 21.95 12.98 -13.77
C SER A 505 23.24 13.27 -14.55
N GLY A 506 23.33 12.76 -15.79
CA GLY A 506 24.57 12.77 -16.56
C GLY A 506 25.62 11.79 -16.04
N VAL A 507 25.36 11.11 -14.92
CA VAL A 507 26.25 10.13 -14.30
C VAL A 507 26.17 8.82 -15.07
N GLU A 508 27.33 8.24 -15.36
CA GLU A 508 27.41 6.90 -15.92
C GLU A 508 27.08 5.86 -14.85
N ASN A 509 26.43 4.76 -15.23
CA ASN A 509 25.87 3.82 -14.28
C ASN A 509 26.71 2.53 -14.20
N PRO A 510 27.40 2.25 -13.07
CA PRO A 510 28.20 1.05 -12.89
C PRO A 510 27.43 -0.25 -13.05
N LEU A 511 26.10 -0.25 -12.84
CA LEU A 511 25.25 -1.43 -13.09
C LEU A 511 25.47 -2.00 -14.49
N PHE A 512 25.68 -1.13 -15.48
CA PHE A 512 25.79 -1.55 -16.89
C PHE A 512 27.03 -2.39 -17.18
N PHE A 513 28.03 -2.33 -16.30
CA PHE A 513 29.33 -2.98 -16.44
C PHE A 513 29.52 -4.16 -15.50
N ARG A 514 28.54 -4.46 -14.63
CA ARG A 514 28.61 -5.60 -13.72
C ARG A 514 28.45 -6.93 -14.45
N GLU A 515 29.12 -7.95 -13.96
CA GLU A 515 29.13 -9.29 -14.55
C GLU A 515 27.74 -9.94 -14.63
N ASN A 516 26.85 -9.64 -13.69
CA ASN A 516 25.47 -10.14 -13.66
C ASN A 516 24.48 -9.32 -14.50
N ASN A 517 24.94 -8.26 -15.19
CA ASN A 517 24.10 -7.41 -16.00
C ASN A 517 24.18 -7.70 -17.51
N ARG A 518 23.06 -7.59 -18.20
CA ARG A 518 22.94 -7.72 -19.66
C ARG A 518 22.24 -6.50 -20.25
N MET A 519 22.81 -5.94 -21.31
CA MET A 519 22.28 -4.78 -22.02
C MET A 519 21.41 -5.24 -23.18
N TYR A 520 20.13 -4.88 -23.14
CA TYR A 520 19.15 -5.24 -24.17
C TYR A 520 18.73 -3.98 -24.95
N TYR A 521 19.43 -3.70 -26.05
CA TYR A 521 19.29 -2.41 -26.74
C TYR A 521 18.07 -2.34 -27.65
N GLY A 522 17.33 -1.23 -27.59
CA GLY A 522 16.25 -0.96 -28.54
C GLY A 522 15.18 -0.01 -28.00
N ASN A 523 14.15 0.19 -28.83
CA ASN A 523 12.93 0.84 -28.35
C ASN A 523 12.20 -0.10 -27.38
N ALA A 524 11.81 0.41 -26.21
CA ALA A 524 11.17 -0.37 -25.15
C ALA A 524 9.92 -1.15 -25.63
N MET A 525 9.03 -0.53 -26.41
CA MET A 525 7.81 -1.20 -26.89
C MET A 525 8.15 -2.33 -27.86
N LYS A 526 9.06 -2.06 -28.80
CA LYS A 526 9.51 -3.06 -29.77
C LYS A 526 10.17 -4.26 -29.07
N GLN A 527 11.05 -4.01 -28.10
CA GLN A 527 11.72 -5.10 -27.38
C GLN A 527 10.76 -5.93 -26.53
N MET A 528 9.77 -5.30 -25.89
CA MET A 528 8.75 -6.06 -25.14
C MET A 528 7.84 -6.88 -26.06
N ASP A 529 7.51 -6.36 -27.25
CA ASP A 529 6.73 -7.10 -28.25
C ASP A 529 7.50 -8.31 -28.80
N GLU A 530 8.77 -8.11 -29.20
CA GLU A 530 9.63 -9.21 -29.66
C GLU A 530 9.85 -10.27 -28.57
N LEU A 531 10.01 -9.83 -27.31
CA LEU A 531 10.16 -10.73 -26.17
C LEU A 531 8.88 -11.53 -25.90
N CYS A 532 7.69 -10.91 -25.97
CA CYS A 532 6.41 -11.62 -25.87
C CYS A 532 6.27 -12.67 -26.96
N GLN A 533 6.60 -12.32 -28.21
CA GLN A 533 6.55 -13.25 -29.34
C GLN A 533 7.54 -14.40 -29.18
N ALA A 534 8.75 -14.13 -28.69
CA ALA A 534 9.77 -15.15 -28.46
C ALA A 534 9.34 -16.13 -27.35
N ILE A 535 8.89 -15.63 -26.19
CA ILE A 535 8.39 -16.47 -25.10
C ILE A 535 7.14 -17.25 -25.52
N GLY A 536 6.26 -16.63 -26.32
CA GLY A 536 5.07 -17.28 -26.87
C GLY A 536 5.37 -18.45 -27.81
N LYS A 537 6.58 -18.54 -28.36
CA LYS A 537 7.05 -19.67 -29.19
C LYS A 537 7.77 -20.76 -28.38
N LEU A 538 8.19 -20.45 -27.15
CA LEU A 538 8.83 -21.41 -26.26
C LEU A 538 7.79 -22.26 -25.53
N ASP A 539 8.08 -23.54 -25.35
CA ASP A 539 7.24 -24.40 -24.52
C ASP A 539 7.25 -23.90 -23.06
N PRO A 540 6.09 -23.85 -22.38
CA PRO A 540 6.03 -23.55 -20.96
C PRO A 540 6.96 -24.49 -20.16
N PRO A 541 7.61 -23.99 -19.10
CA PRO A 541 8.43 -24.84 -18.24
C PRO A 541 7.57 -25.99 -17.69
N GLY A 542 7.89 -27.23 -18.10
CA GLY A 542 7.13 -28.43 -17.74
C GLY A 542 6.41 -29.17 -18.89
N GLY A 543 6.55 -28.74 -20.15
CA GLY A 543 6.15 -29.55 -21.32
C GLY A 543 4.65 -29.57 -21.64
N ALA A 544 3.85 -28.64 -21.10
CA ALA A 544 2.45 -28.48 -21.48
C ALA A 544 2.33 -27.77 -22.84
N LYS A 545 1.85 -28.47 -23.89
CA LYS A 545 1.53 -27.86 -25.19
C LYS A 545 0.47 -26.77 -25.03
N LYS A 546 0.58 -25.70 -25.85
CA LYS A 546 -0.42 -24.64 -26.03
C LYS A 546 -1.83 -25.24 -26.19
N ALA A 547 -2.73 -24.92 -25.27
CA ALA A 547 -4.16 -24.89 -25.59
C ALA A 547 -4.38 -23.70 -26.53
N GLU A 548 -4.87 -23.96 -27.74
CA GLU A 548 -5.21 -22.93 -28.71
C GLU A 548 -6.34 -22.03 -28.19
N GLU A 549 -6.29 -20.77 -28.65
CA GLU A 549 -7.18 -19.67 -28.32
C GLU A 549 -8.66 -20.07 -28.35
N THR A 550 -9.36 -19.88 -27.23
CA THR A 550 -10.81 -19.72 -27.26
C THR A 550 -11.13 -18.35 -26.67
N VAL A 551 -11.36 -17.39 -27.57
CA VAL A 551 -12.01 -16.12 -27.23
C VAL A 551 -13.45 -16.46 -26.83
N ILE A 552 -13.77 -16.37 -25.54
CA ILE A 552 -15.14 -16.55 -25.06
C ILE A 552 -15.80 -15.17 -24.99
N ALA A 553 -16.70 -14.94 -25.94
CA ALA A 553 -17.74 -13.94 -25.83
C ALA A 553 -18.66 -14.32 -24.65
N VAL A 554 -18.96 -13.33 -23.82
CA VAL A 554 -19.85 -13.47 -22.66
C VAL A 554 -21.28 -13.67 -23.16
N GLU A 555 -21.79 -14.90 -23.06
CA GLU A 555 -23.22 -15.16 -22.93
C GLU A 555 -23.47 -16.13 -21.78
N SER A 556 -24.49 -15.78 -21.01
CA SER A 556 -24.98 -16.45 -19.81
C SER A 556 -25.54 -17.84 -20.11
N ASP A 557 -24.99 -18.88 -19.48
CA ASP A 557 -25.75 -20.01 -18.93
C ASP A 557 -24.84 -20.92 -18.09
N VAL A 558 -25.25 -21.20 -16.85
CA VAL A 558 -24.54 -22.09 -15.92
C VAL A 558 -24.67 -23.53 -16.43
N LYS A 559 -23.55 -24.10 -16.91
CA LYS A 559 -23.40 -25.55 -17.13
C LYS A 559 -22.48 -26.13 -16.06
N VAL A 560 -22.96 -27.17 -15.39
CA VAL A 560 -22.16 -28.02 -14.50
C VAL A 560 -21.10 -28.71 -15.36
N GLU A 561 -19.81 -28.52 -15.03
CA GLU A 561 -18.70 -29.18 -15.74
C GLU A 561 -18.81 -30.71 -15.60
N GLU A 562 -18.80 -31.43 -16.72
CA GLU A 562 -18.61 -32.88 -16.73
C GLU A 562 -17.15 -33.20 -16.37
N VAL A 563 -16.96 -33.90 -15.25
CA VAL A 563 -15.63 -34.33 -14.77
C VAL A 563 -15.10 -35.42 -15.71
N GLU A 564 -13.95 -35.16 -16.34
CA GLU A 564 -13.22 -36.13 -17.18
C GLU A 564 -12.90 -37.40 -16.37
N THR A 565 -13.54 -38.53 -16.73
CA THR A 565 -13.33 -39.83 -16.05
C THR A 565 -12.12 -40.54 -16.62
N LEU A 566 -11.11 -40.83 -15.79
CA LEU A 566 -9.93 -41.61 -16.18
C LEU A 566 -10.17 -43.11 -16.00
N THR A 567 -9.59 -43.93 -16.88
CA THR A 567 -9.56 -45.39 -16.71
C THR A 567 -8.29 -45.82 -15.94
N PRO A 568 -8.37 -46.85 -15.08
CA PRO A 568 -7.18 -47.41 -14.43
C PRO A 568 -6.16 -47.93 -15.46
N PRO A 569 -4.84 -47.81 -15.22
CA PRO A 569 -3.83 -48.30 -16.17
C PRO A 569 -3.84 -49.83 -16.29
N GLU A 570 -3.78 -50.36 -17.52
CA GLU A 570 -3.77 -51.81 -17.77
C GLU A 570 -2.44 -52.47 -17.36
N ASN A 571 -1.30 -51.79 -17.57
CA ASN A 571 0.04 -52.26 -17.20
C ASN A 571 0.71 -51.30 -16.20
N PRO A 572 0.30 -51.31 -14.92
CA PRO A 572 0.80 -50.35 -13.94
C PRO A 572 2.23 -50.69 -13.49
N GLY A 573 3.06 -49.68 -13.31
CA GLY A 573 4.40 -49.88 -12.75
C GLY A 573 4.38 -50.22 -11.25
N LEU A 574 3.37 -49.76 -10.52
CA LEU A 574 3.16 -50.09 -9.11
C LEU A 574 1.67 -50.03 -8.77
N VAL A 575 1.21 -50.94 -7.89
CA VAL A 575 -0.16 -50.99 -7.39
C VAL A 575 -0.23 -50.49 -5.95
N LEU A 576 -0.92 -49.37 -5.74
CA LEU A 576 -1.10 -48.70 -4.45
C LEU A 576 -2.46 -49.07 -3.85
N GLY A 577 -2.47 -49.49 -2.58
CA GLY A 577 -3.67 -49.80 -1.80
C GLY A 577 -4.02 -48.69 -0.82
N VAL A 578 -5.30 -48.37 -0.66
CA VAL A 578 -5.81 -47.43 0.36
C VAL A 578 -6.98 -48.06 1.08
N VAL A 579 -6.89 -48.16 2.40
CA VAL A 579 -7.91 -48.75 3.26
C VAL A 579 -8.54 -47.66 4.14
N ALA A 580 -9.73 -47.94 4.68
CA ALA A 580 -10.32 -47.10 5.72
C ALA A 580 -9.47 -47.17 7.00
N GLU A 581 -9.31 -46.06 7.70
CA GLU A 581 -8.54 -46.03 8.96
C GLU A 581 -9.29 -46.80 10.06
N ASP A 582 -8.56 -47.61 10.85
CA ASP A 582 -9.14 -48.52 11.85
C ASP A 582 -9.70 -47.79 13.09
N SER A 583 -9.25 -46.55 13.36
CA SER A 583 -9.67 -45.78 14.53
C SER A 583 -11.00 -45.05 14.29
N GLU A 584 -12.10 -45.70 14.66
CA GLU A 584 -13.46 -45.16 14.48
C GLU A 584 -13.74 -43.89 15.32
N ALA A 585 -13.07 -43.72 16.46
CA ALA A 585 -13.43 -42.70 17.44
C ALA A 585 -13.01 -41.27 17.06
N TYR A 586 -11.87 -41.10 16.38
CA TYR A 586 -11.33 -39.76 16.11
C TYR A 586 -10.59 -39.59 14.78
N GLU A 587 -10.20 -40.65 14.06
CA GLU A 587 -9.52 -40.51 12.77
C GLU A 587 -10.53 -40.41 11.63
N LYS A 588 -10.43 -39.33 10.86
CA LYS A 588 -11.34 -39.03 9.73
C LYS A 588 -10.58 -38.82 8.42
N ARG A 589 -9.24 -38.80 8.46
CA ARG A 589 -8.39 -38.62 7.28
C ARG A 589 -8.30 -39.90 6.46
N VAL A 590 -7.75 -39.79 5.25
CA VAL A 590 -7.49 -40.90 4.34
C VAL A 590 -6.11 -40.76 3.69
N GLY A 591 -5.44 -41.87 3.41
CA GLY A 591 -4.06 -41.89 2.91
C GLY A 591 -3.86 -41.27 1.52
N LEU A 592 -4.83 -41.43 0.61
CA LEU A 592 -4.85 -40.78 -0.71
C LEU A 592 -6.25 -40.22 -1.02
N VAL A 593 -6.29 -39.09 -1.71
CA VAL A 593 -7.53 -38.41 -2.12
C VAL A 593 -7.70 -38.44 -3.64
N PRO A 594 -8.92 -38.32 -4.19
CA PRO A 594 -9.18 -38.43 -5.63
C PRO A 594 -8.31 -37.51 -6.50
N SER A 595 -8.08 -36.25 -6.09
CA SER A 595 -7.24 -35.30 -6.83
C SER A 595 -5.78 -35.76 -7.00
N ILE A 596 -5.28 -36.54 -6.06
CA ILE A 596 -3.93 -37.14 -6.12
C ILE A 596 -3.97 -38.46 -6.88
N VAL A 597 -5.04 -39.25 -6.75
CA VAL A 597 -5.22 -40.45 -7.55
C VAL A 597 -5.22 -40.12 -9.04
N THR A 598 -5.89 -39.04 -9.49
CA THR A 598 -5.83 -38.57 -10.88
C THR A 598 -4.39 -38.36 -11.37
N LYS A 599 -3.53 -37.77 -10.52
CA LYS A 599 -2.12 -37.54 -10.85
C LYS A 599 -1.33 -38.84 -10.91
N LEU A 600 -1.55 -39.73 -9.93
CA LEU A 600 -0.93 -41.05 -9.88
C LEU A 600 -1.32 -41.92 -11.09
N THR A 601 -2.58 -41.90 -11.50
CA THR A 601 -3.08 -42.56 -12.72
C THR A 601 -2.31 -42.08 -13.96
N LYS A 602 -2.13 -40.75 -14.10
CA LYS A 602 -1.36 -40.15 -15.20
C LYS A 602 0.13 -40.52 -15.18
N LEU A 603 0.67 -40.87 -14.01
CA LEU A 603 2.04 -41.34 -13.83
C LEU A 603 2.17 -42.87 -13.91
N ASN A 604 1.14 -43.57 -14.42
CA ASN A 604 1.09 -45.03 -14.57
C ASN A 604 1.18 -45.81 -13.25
N TYR A 605 0.58 -45.28 -12.17
CA TYR A 605 0.28 -46.03 -10.94
C TYR A 605 -1.17 -46.52 -10.99
N LYS A 606 -1.41 -47.76 -10.55
CA LYS A 606 -2.78 -48.25 -10.31
C LYS A 606 -3.12 -48.07 -8.84
N THR A 607 -4.25 -47.43 -8.56
CA THR A 607 -4.73 -47.27 -7.18
C THR A 607 -5.96 -48.15 -6.95
N VAL A 608 -5.90 -49.00 -5.92
CA VAL A 608 -7.03 -49.78 -5.41
C VAL A 608 -7.45 -49.22 -4.06
N VAL A 609 -8.73 -48.87 -3.91
CA VAL A 609 -9.28 -48.23 -2.72
C VAL A 609 -10.39 -49.09 -2.11
N GLN A 610 -10.46 -49.15 -0.79
CA GLN A 610 -11.58 -49.76 -0.09
C GLN A 610 -12.82 -48.87 -0.22
N SER A 611 -13.97 -49.47 -0.52
CA SER A 611 -15.25 -48.76 -0.55
C SER A 611 -15.50 -48.02 0.78
N GLY A 612 -15.84 -46.75 0.69
CA GLY A 612 -16.12 -45.88 1.84
C GLY A 612 -14.89 -45.28 2.54
N CYS A 613 -13.66 -45.58 2.12
CA CYS A 613 -12.45 -45.15 2.85
C CYS A 613 -12.31 -43.62 2.97
N GLY A 614 -12.76 -42.88 1.95
CA GLY A 614 -12.68 -41.41 1.92
C GLY A 614 -13.89 -40.68 2.52
N MET A 615 -14.95 -41.39 2.90
CA MET A 615 -16.24 -40.77 3.26
C MET A 615 -16.14 -39.84 4.47
N LYS A 616 -15.35 -40.20 5.50
CA LYS A 616 -15.13 -39.36 6.69
C LYS A 616 -14.35 -38.07 6.37
N ALA A 617 -13.55 -38.06 5.30
CA ALA A 617 -12.85 -36.88 4.77
C ALA A 617 -13.68 -36.11 3.72
N GLY A 618 -14.87 -36.59 3.37
CA GLY A 618 -15.76 -35.99 2.38
C GLY A 618 -15.44 -36.35 0.93
N TYR A 619 -14.84 -37.53 0.68
CA TYR A 619 -14.61 -38.07 -0.66
C TYR A 619 -15.42 -39.34 -0.87
N SER A 620 -16.22 -39.36 -1.92
CA SER A 620 -17.08 -40.49 -2.31
C SER A 620 -16.35 -41.49 -3.20
N ASP A 621 -16.80 -42.75 -3.18
CA ASP A 621 -16.28 -43.81 -4.06
C ASP A 621 -16.40 -43.45 -5.55
N LYS A 622 -17.43 -42.67 -5.91
CA LYS A 622 -17.63 -42.17 -7.29
C LYS A 622 -16.49 -41.25 -7.72
N GLU A 623 -16.01 -40.37 -6.83
CA GLU A 623 -14.87 -39.50 -7.11
C GLU A 623 -13.58 -40.32 -7.30
N TYR A 624 -13.39 -41.41 -6.55
CA TYR A 624 -12.26 -42.31 -6.76
C TYR A 624 -12.34 -43.05 -8.09
N LEU A 625 -13.51 -43.56 -8.48
CA LEU A 625 -13.72 -44.17 -9.80
C LEU A 625 -13.42 -43.19 -10.93
N ALA A 626 -13.92 -41.96 -10.84
CA ALA A 626 -13.67 -40.90 -11.83
C ALA A 626 -12.17 -40.54 -11.92
N ALA A 627 -11.42 -40.63 -10.81
CA ALA A 627 -9.98 -40.39 -10.78
C ALA A 627 -9.14 -41.53 -11.37
N GLY A 628 -9.76 -42.65 -11.78
CA GLY A 628 -9.07 -43.83 -12.30
C GLY A 628 -8.66 -44.85 -11.22
N ALA A 629 -9.26 -44.79 -10.02
CA ALA A 629 -9.08 -45.83 -9.01
C ALA A 629 -9.98 -47.04 -9.30
N GLN A 630 -9.56 -48.21 -8.81
CA GLN A 630 -10.43 -49.39 -8.68
C GLN A 630 -10.96 -49.45 -7.25
N VAL A 631 -12.28 -49.40 -7.07
CA VAL A 631 -12.92 -49.53 -5.76
C VAL A 631 -13.24 -51.00 -5.50
N LEU A 632 -12.79 -51.54 -4.36
CA LEU A 632 -13.06 -52.91 -3.91
C LEU A 632 -13.89 -52.88 -2.63
N ALA A 633 -14.79 -53.84 -2.47
CA ALA A 633 -15.72 -53.86 -1.34
C ALA A 633 -15.00 -54.23 -0.03
N GLU A 634 -14.17 -55.28 -0.09
CA GLU A 634 -13.57 -55.86 1.11
C GLU A 634 -12.14 -55.35 1.33
N ARG A 635 -11.82 -55.02 2.59
CA ARG A 635 -10.46 -54.59 3.01
C ARG A 635 -9.38 -55.61 2.63
N ALA A 636 -9.69 -56.89 2.80
CA ALA A 636 -8.78 -57.98 2.44
C ALA A 636 -8.45 -58.04 0.95
N GLU A 637 -9.39 -57.69 0.07
CA GLU A 637 -9.18 -57.66 -1.39
C GLU A 637 -8.23 -56.54 -1.78
N VAL A 638 -8.35 -55.36 -1.16
CA VAL A 638 -7.43 -54.23 -1.38
C VAL A 638 -6.01 -54.60 -0.99
N ILE A 639 -5.84 -55.21 0.19
CA ILE A 639 -4.52 -55.64 0.69
C ILE A 639 -3.92 -56.71 -0.22
N ALA A 640 -4.72 -57.69 -0.65
CA ALA A 640 -4.27 -58.74 -1.56
C ALA A 640 -3.80 -58.15 -2.91
N ALA A 641 -4.55 -57.20 -3.47
CA ALA A 641 -4.29 -56.61 -4.79
C ALA A 641 -3.12 -55.62 -4.82
N CYS A 642 -2.77 -54.97 -3.71
CA CYS A 642 -1.72 -53.95 -3.69
C CYS A 642 -0.31 -54.51 -3.45
N THR A 643 0.69 -53.83 -4.00
CA THR A 643 2.12 -54.03 -3.67
C THR A 643 2.54 -53.13 -2.51
N MET A 644 1.97 -51.93 -2.45
CA MET A 644 2.24 -50.93 -1.41
C MET A 644 0.93 -50.40 -0.83
N LEU A 645 0.76 -50.51 0.48
CA LEU A 645 -0.40 -50.01 1.23
C LEU A 645 -0.07 -48.63 1.81
N ILE A 646 -0.92 -47.63 1.56
CA ILE A 646 -0.79 -46.27 2.07
C ILE A 646 -1.94 -45.99 3.03
N SER A 647 -1.58 -45.63 4.26
CA SER A 647 -2.50 -45.28 5.34
C SER A 647 -1.94 -44.09 6.12
N VAL A 648 -2.79 -43.39 6.85
CA VAL A 648 -2.37 -42.29 7.73
C VAL A 648 -1.81 -42.87 9.02
N THR A 649 -2.61 -43.68 9.71
CA THR A 649 -2.22 -44.40 10.92
C THR A 649 -1.79 -45.83 10.58
N PRO A 650 -1.00 -46.49 11.44
CA PRO A 650 -0.62 -47.87 11.20
C PRO A 650 -1.87 -48.77 11.13
N PRO A 651 -2.07 -49.53 10.03
CA PRO A 651 -3.26 -50.35 9.88
C PRO A 651 -3.27 -51.49 10.90
N SER A 652 -4.45 -51.98 11.25
CA SER A 652 -4.64 -53.07 12.21
C SER A 652 -3.84 -54.32 11.85
N GLU A 653 -3.72 -54.64 10.55
CA GLU A 653 -2.91 -55.76 10.06
C GLU A 653 -1.41 -55.59 10.33
N LEU A 654 -0.91 -54.35 10.35
CA LEU A 654 0.48 -54.07 10.73
C LEU A 654 0.64 -54.24 12.25
N SER A 655 -0.35 -53.80 13.02
CA SER A 655 -0.38 -53.92 14.49
C SER A 655 -0.43 -55.37 14.98
N THR A 656 -1.12 -56.25 14.25
CA THR A 656 -1.19 -57.69 14.54
C THR A 656 -0.13 -58.51 13.80
N ALA A 657 0.75 -57.87 13.03
CA ALA A 657 1.77 -58.53 12.21
C ALA A 657 1.21 -59.65 11.31
N SER A 658 0.10 -59.35 10.62
CA SER A 658 -0.67 -60.29 9.80
C SER A 658 0.14 -60.82 8.62
N GLU A 659 -0.01 -62.12 8.31
CA GLU A 659 0.57 -62.75 7.11
C GLU A 659 0.08 -62.11 5.80
N SER A 660 -1.08 -61.43 5.80
CA SER A 660 -1.61 -60.74 4.61
C SER A 660 -0.73 -59.59 4.11
N LEU A 661 0.14 -59.05 4.97
CA LEU A 661 1.09 -57.98 4.63
C LEU A 661 2.50 -58.49 4.33
N LYS A 662 2.74 -59.80 4.41
CA LYS A 662 4.05 -60.40 4.13
C LYS A 662 4.52 -60.01 2.72
N ASP A 663 5.79 -59.63 2.61
CA ASP A 663 6.45 -59.18 1.37
C ASP A 663 5.89 -57.88 0.74
N LYS A 664 4.89 -57.22 1.37
CA LYS A 664 4.32 -55.94 0.92
C LYS A 664 5.01 -54.75 1.60
N TRP A 665 4.86 -53.57 1.00
CA TRP A 665 5.32 -52.30 1.57
C TRP A 665 4.18 -51.56 2.26
N VAL A 666 4.37 -51.09 3.49
CA VAL A 666 3.37 -50.29 4.21
C VAL A 666 3.93 -48.90 4.49
N VAL A 667 3.22 -47.87 4.04
CA VAL A 667 3.53 -46.45 4.27
C VAL A 667 2.53 -45.90 5.28
N SER A 668 3.00 -45.52 6.46
CA SER A 668 2.14 -44.97 7.52
C SER A 668 2.92 -44.15 8.55
N TRP A 669 2.21 -43.38 9.38
CA TRP A 669 2.77 -42.71 10.55
C TRP A 669 3.04 -43.74 11.65
N VAL A 670 4.21 -44.38 11.62
CA VAL A 670 4.60 -45.40 12.60
C VAL A 670 5.20 -44.79 13.85
N GLY A 671 5.97 -43.71 13.70
CA GLY A 671 6.62 -43.06 14.83
C GLY A 671 7.70 -43.93 15.47
N LYS A 672 8.65 -44.46 14.67
CA LYS A 672 9.69 -45.40 15.10
C LYS A 672 10.59 -44.91 16.25
N LEU A 673 10.59 -43.61 16.51
CA LEU A 673 11.32 -42.99 17.63
C LEU A 673 10.56 -43.06 18.96
N LEU A 674 9.26 -43.36 18.94
CA LEU A 674 8.41 -43.51 20.13
C LEU A 674 8.45 -44.96 20.64
N PRO A 675 8.23 -45.19 21.95
CA PRO A 675 8.22 -46.54 22.51
C PRO A 675 7.26 -47.51 21.79
N ASP A 676 6.02 -47.08 21.54
CA ASP A 676 5.00 -47.90 20.89
C ASP A 676 5.36 -48.20 19.42
N GLY A 677 5.94 -47.23 18.73
CA GLY A 677 6.41 -47.39 17.34
C GLY A 677 7.56 -48.38 17.21
N LYS A 678 8.48 -48.45 18.19
CA LYS A 678 9.57 -49.45 18.18
C LYS A 678 9.04 -50.87 18.26
N VAL A 679 8.09 -51.12 19.16
CA VAL A 679 7.45 -52.43 19.33
C VAL A 679 6.76 -52.84 18.02
N LEU A 680 6.08 -51.89 17.37
CA LEU A 680 5.41 -52.14 16.10
C LEU A 680 6.39 -52.49 14.96
N VAL A 681 7.50 -51.75 14.84
CA VAL A 681 8.52 -52.01 13.82
C VAL A 681 9.21 -53.37 14.04
N GLU A 682 9.49 -53.74 15.29
CA GLU A 682 10.05 -55.06 15.62
C GLU A 682 9.10 -56.21 15.27
N ALA A 683 7.81 -56.05 15.54
CA ALA A 683 6.78 -57.03 15.20
C ALA A 683 6.64 -57.17 13.66
N ALA A 684 6.61 -56.05 12.95
CA ALA A 684 6.54 -56.01 11.49
C ALA A 684 7.77 -56.68 10.82
N ALA A 685 8.97 -56.42 11.34
CA ALA A 685 10.19 -57.06 10.87
C ALA A 685 10.13 -58.58 11.02
N LYS A 686 9.74 -59.10 12.20
CA LYS A 686 9.60 -60.56 12.42
C LYS A 686 8.60 -61.23 11.49
N ALA A 687 7.55 -60.52 11.07
CA ALA A 687 6.55 -61.02 10.12
C ALA A 687 6.94 -60.86 8.64
N GLY A 688 8.12 -60.28 8.34
CA GLY A 688 8.57 -60.07 6.96
C GLY A 688 7.83 -58.94 6.23
N ILE A 689 7.33 -57.95 6.96
CA ILE A 689 6.62 -56.79 6.40
C ILE A 689 7.61 -55.64 6.19
N ASN A 690 7.60 -55.01 5.00
CA ASN A 690 8.44 -53.85 4.72
C ASN A 690 7.71 -52.56 5.13
N VAL A 691 8.35 -51.71 5.93
CA VAL A 691 7.68 -50.55 6.54
C VAL A 691 8.42 -49.27 6.20
N ILE A 692 7.67 -48.28 5.71
CA ILE A 692 8.09 -46.89 5.52
C ILE A 692 7.39 -46.04 6.57
N ASP A 693 8.18 -45.48 7.48
CA ASP A 693 7.72 -44.54 8.49
C ASP A 693 7.87 -43.11 7.98
N VAL A 694 6.75 -42.49 7.61
CA VAL A 694 6.74 -41.13 7.07
C VAL A 694 7.13 -40.07 8.11
N THR A 695 7.13 -40.41 9.41
CA THR A 695 7.63 -39.52 10.45
C THR A 695 9.16 -39.45 10.50
N ALA A 696 9.84 -40.41 9.87
CA ALA A 696 11.29 -40.49 9.80
C ALA A 696 11.88 -39.71 8.61
N VAL A 697 11.05 -38.98 7.85
CA VAL A 697 11.53 -38.08 6.80
C VAL A 697 12.52 -37.06 7.40
N PRO A 698 13.75 -36.96 6.88
CA PRO A 698 14.75 -36.06 7.44
C PRO A 698 14.39 -34.61 7.14
N ARG A 699 14.61 -33.70 8.10
CA ARG A 699 14.38 -32.26 7.93
C ARG A 699 15.55 -31.58 7.21
N ILE A 700 15.76 -31.96 5.96
CA ILE A 700 16.74 -31.39 5.03
C ILE A 700 16.03 -30.71 3.86
N THR A 701 16.68 -29.76 3.19
CA THR A 701 16.06 -28.90 2.16
C THR A 701 15.33 -29.69 1.07
N ILE A 702 15.92 -30.78 0.57
CA ILE A 702 15.31 -31.59 -0.51
C ILE A 702 14.06 -32.37 -0.06
N ALA A 703 13.91 -32.63 1.25
CA ALA A 703 12.87 -33.47 1.82
C ALA A 703 11.71 -32.67 2.44
N GLN A 704 11.76 -31.34 2.44
CA GLN A 704 10.73 -30.48 3.06
C GLN A 704 9.32 -30.75 2.48
N LYS A 705 9.21 -31.03 1.17
CA LYS A 705 7.94 -31.36 0.51
C LYS A 705 7.37 -32.75 0.90
N LEU A 706 8.19 -33.56 1.55
CA LEU A 706 7.86 -34.93 2.00
C LEU A 706 7.43 -34.95 3.47
N ASP A 707 7.72 -33.89 4.22
CA ASP A 707 7.53 -33.83 5.67
C ASP A 707 6.05 -33.72 6.05
N VAL A 708 5.49 -34.88 6.41
CA VAL A 708 4.12 -35.01 6.92
C VAL A 708 3.93 -34.37 8.30
N LEU A 709 4.98 -34.31 9.13
CA LEU A 709 4.87 -33.72 10.47
C LEU A 709 4.64 -32.22 10.35
N SER A 710 5.36 -31.56 9.43
CA SER A 710 5.18 -30.15 9.14
C SER A 710 3.80 -29.85 8.53
N SER A 711 3.33 -30.67 7.59
CA SER A 711 2.00 -30.47 6.98
C SER A 711 0.87 -30.59 8.02
N GLN A 712 0.90 -31.65 8.84
CA GLN A 712 -0.12 -31.87 9.86
C GLN A 712 -0.01 -30.88 11.04
N ALA A 713 1.20 -30.47 11.43
CA ALA A 713 1.41 -29.44 12.44
C ALA A 713 0.83 -28.09 12.03
N LYS A 714 0.95 -27.72 10.75
CA LYS A 714 0.36 -26.47 10.22
C LYS A 714 -1.17 -26.49 10.34
N ILE A 715 -1.80 -27.63 10.02
CA ILE A 715 -3.25 -27.79 10.16
C ILE A 715 -3.65 -27.76 11.64
N ALA A 716 -2.92 -28.45 12.50
CA ALA A 716 -3.18 -28.46 13.94
C ALA A 716 -3.11 -27.05 14.53
N GLY A 717 -2.12 -26.24 14.16
CA GLY A 717 -1.98 -24.85 14.60
C GLY A 717 -3.15 -23.96 14.16
N ASN A 718 -3.58 -24.07 12.89
CA ASN A 718 -4.77 -23.36 12.41
C ASN A 718 -6.03 -23.81 13.18
N ARG A 719 -6.25 -25.12 13.29
CA ARG A 719 -7.43 -25.67 13.95
C ARG A 719 -7.48 -25.31 15.43
N ALA A 720 -6.33 -25.29 16.12
CA ALA A 720 -6.24 -24.94 17.53
C ALA A 720 -6.83 -23.56 17.82
N VAL A 721 -6.58 -22.57 16.97
CA VAL A 721 -7.15 -21.22 17.13
C VAL A 721 -8.66 -21.21 16.91
N ILE A 722 -9.16 -21.99 15.95
CA ILE A 722 -10.60 -22.13 15.70
C ILE A 722 -11.29 -22.79 16.91
N GLU A 723 -10.72 -23.86 17.46
CA GLU A 723 -11.23 -24.51 18.68
C GLU A 723 -11.17 -23.55 19.87
N ALA A 724 -10.08 -22.77 19.99
CA ALA A 724 -9.98 -21.76 21.02
C ALA A 724 -11.10 -20.72 20.91
N ALA A 725 -11.40 -20.24 19.70
CA ALA A 725 -12.48 -19.29 19.47
C ALA A 725 -13.88 -19.88 19.73
N ILE A 726 -14.08 -21.19 19.49
CA ILE A 726 -15.34 -21.89 19.81
C ILE A 726 -15.53 -22.00 21.32
N LEU A 727 -14.46 -22.35 22.05
CA LEU A 727 -14.49 -22.50 23.50
C LEU A 727 -14.49 -21.14 24.23
N PHE A 728 -14.01 -20.08 23.58
CA PHE A 728 -13.91 -18.75 24.16
C PHE A 728 -15.20 -17.94 23.97
N GLY A 729 -15.84 -17.55 25.08
CA GLY A 729 -17.15 -16.89 25.07
C GLY A 729 -17.16 -15.40 24.70
N LYS A 730 -16.13 -14.86 24.03
CA LYS A 730 -16.03 -13.43 23.64
C LYS A 730 -15.47 -13.27 22.23
N PHE A 731 -15.58 -12.06 21.68
CA PHE A 731 -14.99 -11.72 20.38
C PHE A 731 -13.47 -11.87 20.39
N MET A 732 -12.94 -12.42 19.29
CA MET A 732 -11.50 -12.44 19.01
C MET A 732 -11.02 -11.06 18.54
N SER A 733 -11.81 -10.41 17.68
CA SER A 733 -11.59 -9.07 17.14
C SER A 733 -12.02 -7.96 18.11
N PRO A 734 -11.43 -6.75 17.99
CA PRO A 734 -11.92 -5.59 18.72
C PRO A 734 -13.20 -5.06 18.07
N GLU A 735 -14.24 -4.82 18.88
CA GLU A 735 -15.52 -4.29 18.39
C GLU A 735 -15.85 -2.94 19.03
N ILE A 736 -16.31 -1.99 18.22
CA ILE A 736 -16.89 -0.73 18.70
C ILE A 736 -18.36 -0.72 18.27
N THR A 737 -19.25 -0.78 19.26
CA THR A 737 -20.69 -0.84 19.03
C THR A 737 -21.41 0.22 19.86
N ALA A 738 -22.71 0.40 19.61
CA ALA A 738 -23.55 1.24 20.48
C ALA A 738 -23.59 0.74 21.94
N ALA A 739 -23.34 -0.56 22.18
CA ALA A 739 -23.28 -1.17 23.50
C ALA A 739 -21.91 -1.00 24.20
N GLY A 740 -20.96 -0.32 23.56
CA GLY A 740 -19.64 -0.03 24.10
C GLY A 740 -18.48 -0.60 23.27
N LYS A 741 -17.28 -0.47 23.84
CA LYS A 741 -16.03 -0.93 23.23
C LYS A 741 -15.63 -2.27 23.85
N PHE A 742 -15.48 -3.29 23.00
CA PHE A 742 -15.03 -4.62 23.37
C PHE A 742 -13.58 -4.79 22.88
N PRO A 743 -12.60 -5.00 23.79
CA PRO A 743 -11.20 -5.17 23.41
C PRO A 743 -10.99 -6.50 22.67
N PRO A 744 -9.91 -6.62 21.88
CA PRO A 744 -9.58 -7.88 21.23
C PRO A 744 -9.19 -8.94 22.24
N ALA A 745 -9.35 -10.21 21.90
CA ALA A 745 -8.83 -11.31 22.69
C ALA A 745 -7.29 -11.26 22.73
N LYS A 746 -6.70 -11.56 23.88
CA LYS A 746 -5.25 -11.68 24.03
C LYS A 746 -4.83 -13.14 24.00
N VAL A 747 -4.00 -13.52 23.04
CA VAL A 747 -3.60 -14.90 22.80
C VAL A 747 -2.11 -15.06 23.08
N LEU A 748 -1.76 -15.99 23.97
CA LEU A 748 -0.37 -16.38 24.25
C LEU A 748 -0.05 -17.69 23.53
N ILE A 749 1.03 -17.72 22.75
CA ILE A 749 1.47 -18.91 22.02
C ILE A 749 2.85 -19.32 22.53
N LEU A 750 2.94 -20.51 23.13
CA LEU A 750 4.17 -21.07 23.69
C LEU A 750 4.71 -22.18 22.78
N GLY A 751 5.75 -21.83 22.02
CA GLY A 751 6.32 -22.59 20.92
C GLY A 751 5.99 -21.92 19.58
N ALA A 752 7.01 -21.50 18.84
CA ALA A 752 6.91 -20.92 17.50
C ALA A 752 7.58 -21.84 16.46
N GLY A 753 7.26 -23.13 16.55
CA GLY A 753 7.45 -24.09 15.45
C GLY A 753 6.38 -23.94 14.37
N VAL A 754 6.23 -24.93 13.49
CA VAL A 754 5.25 -24.87 12.38
C VAL A 754 3.82 -24.69 12.87
N ALA A 755 3.40 -25.42 13.91
CA ALA A 755 2.07 -25.26 14.51
C ALA A 755 1.90 -23.90 15.19
N GLY A 756 2.90 -23.43 15.92
CA GLY A 756 2.89 -22.13 16.59
C GLY A 756 2.77 -20.96 15.62
N LEU A 757 3.57 -20.94 14.55
CA LEU A 757 3.50 -19.91 13.51
C LEU A 757 2.15 -19.93 12.80
N ALA A 758 1.62 -21.12 12.49
CA ALA A 758 0.28 -21.26 11.92
C ALA A 758 -0.81 -20.69 12.85
N ALA A 759 -0.69 -20.95 14.16
CA ALA A 759 -1.58 -20.39 15.16
C ALA A 759 -1.45 -18.86 15.28
N ILE A 760 -0.23 -18.31 15.23
CA ILE A 760 0.00 -16.85 15.23
C ILE A 760 -0.74 -16.21 14.04
N GLY A 761 -0.49 -16.70 12.83
CA GLY A 761 -1.13 -16.15 11.62
C GLY A 761 -2.66 -16.22 11.67
N THR A 762 -3.21 -17.32 12.17
CA THR A 762 -4.67 -17.50 12.30
C THR A 762 -5.26 -16.55 13.35
N ALA A 763 -4.64 -16.43 14.52
CA ALA A 763 -5.13 -15.59 15.61
C ALA A 763 -5.03 -14.09 15.26
N VAL A 764 -3.94 -13.65 14.61
CA VAL A 764 -3.81 -12.28 14.09
C VAL A 764 -4.87 -12.00 13.02
N ALA A 765 -5.12 -12.94 12.11
CA ALA A 765 -6.14 -12.79 11.07
C ALA A 765 -7.57 -12.68 11.65
N LEU A 766 -7.84 -13.30 12.79
CA LEU A 766 -9.10 -13.16 13.55
C LEU A 766 -9.17 -11.87 14.38
N GLY A 767 -8.15 -11.01 14.34
CA GLY A 767 -8.12 -9.72 15.02
C GLY A 767 -7.66 -9.76 16.49
N ALA A 768 -7.09 -10.89 16.95
CA ALA A 768 -6.59 -11.02 18.31
C ALA A 768 -5.21 -10.35 18.49
N GLU A 769 -4.91 -9.89 19.72
CA GLU A 769 -3.56 -9.49 20.10
C GLU A 769 -2.75 -10.73 20.45
N VAL A 770 -1.78 -11.09 19.60
CA VAL A 770 -0.99 -12.31 19.78
C VAL A 770 0.36 -11.99 20.40
N ARG A 771 0.75 -12.77 21.40
CA ARG A 771 2.07 -12.77 22.01
C ARG A 771 2.65 -14.17 21.90
N ALA A 772 3.92 -14.29 21.53
CA ALA A 772 4.54 -15.59 21.36
C ALA A 772 5.93 -15.67 21.97
N TRP A 773 6.31 -16.89 22.32
CA TRP A 773 7.62 -17.22 22.87
C TRP A 773 8.08 -18.59 22.35
N ASP A 774 9.38 -18.72 22.07
CA ASP A 774 10.06 -19.99 21.81
C ASP A 774 11.44 -19.94 22.48
N VAL A 775 12.00 -21.11 22.78
CA VAL A 775 13.35 -21.25 23.35
C VAL A 775 14.43 -20.89 22.32
N ARG A 776 14.09 -20.95 21.04
CA ARG A 776 14.90 -20.44 19.93
C ARG A 776 14.51 -19.00 19.67
N ASP A 777 15.50 -18.17 19.33
CA ASP A 777 15.21 -16.82 18.86
C ASP A 777 14.64 -16.88 17.43
N VAL A 778 13.32 -16.82 17.34
CA VAL A 778 12.56 -16.74 16.09
C VAL A 778 11.69 -15.47 16.08
N SER A 779 12.14 -14.44 16.79
CA SER A 779 11.48 -13.13 16.91
C SER A 779 11.10 -12.55 15.56
N ASP A 780 12.02 -12.52 14.59
CA ASP A 780 11.77 -12.05 13.22
C ASP A 780 10.57 -12.76 12.55
N GLN A 781 10.40 -14.07 12.78
CA GLN A 781 9.28 -14.84 12.21
C GLN A 781 7.96 -14.50 12.91
N VAL A 782 7.99 -14.32 14.23
CA VAL A 782 6.80 -13.94 15.01
C VAL A 782 6.34 -12.52 14.65
N GLU A 783 7.27 -11.57 14.57
CA GLU A 783 6.99 -10.16 14.29
C GLU A 783 6.52 -9.94 12.84
N SER A 784 7.12 -10.64 11.86
CA SER A 784 6.64 -10.59 10.46
C SER A 784 5.23 -11.15 10.28
N MET A 785 4.77 -12.02 11.18
CA MET A 785 3.39 -12.52 11.21
C MET A 785 2.42 -11.66 12.03
N GLY A 786 2.89 -10.52 12.57
CA GLY A 786 2.07 -9.59 13.36
C GLY A 786 1.91 -9.97 14.84
N GLY A 787 2.66 -10.97 15.32
CA GLY A 787 2.72 -11.33 16.74
C GLY A 787 3.75 -10.50 17.51
N LYS A 788 3.58 -10.38 18.82
CA LYS A 788 4.55 -9.73 19.71
C LYS A 788 5.48 -10.75 20.35
N TRP A 789 6.79 -10.60 20.15
CA TRP A 789 7.79 -11.44 20.80
C TRP A 789 7.87 -11.15 22.30
N ILE A 790 7.84 -12.20 23.12
CA ILE A 790 8.09 -12.13 24.57
C ILE A 790 9.54 -12.53 24.83
N THR A 791 10.21 -11.84 25.76
CA THR A 791 11.55 -12.18 26.22
C THR A 791 11.50 -12.68 27.66
N VAL A 792 12.29 -13.71 27.97
CA VAL A 792 12.57 -14.12 29.36
C VAL A 792 13.83 -13.39 29.79
N ASP A 793 13.81 -12.74 30.95
CA ASP A 793 14.94 -11.98 31.52
C ASP A 793 16.03 -12.93 32.07
N PHE A 794 16.54 -13.82 31.23
CA PHE A 794 17.61 -14.76 31.54
C PHE A 794 18.33 -15.17 30.25
N LYS A 795 19.65 -14.95 30.16
CA LYS A 795 20.46 -15.27 28.96
C LYS A 795 21.05 -16.67 29.07
N GLU A 796 20.49 -17.61 28.32
CA GLU A 796 21.05 -18.96 28.11
C GLU A 796 20.85 -19.36 26.63
N GLU A 797 21.84 -19.97 25.99
CA GLU A 797 21.71 -20.44 24.60
C GLU A 797 20.84 -21.70 24.54
N GLY A 798 19.60 -21.54 24.05
CA GLY A 798 18.58 -22.59 24.02
C GLY A 798 18.53 -23.48 22.76
N ALA A 799 19.39 -23.22 21.76
CA ALA A 799 19.37 -23.95 20.50
C ALA A 799 20.11 -25.31 20.60
N GLY A 800 19.39 -26.40 20.33
CA GLY A 800 19.94 -27.73 20.11
C GLY A 800 20.39 -27.96 18.66
N ALA A 801 21.08 -29.07 18.42
CA ALA A 801 21.54 -29.45 17.10
C ALA A 801 20.37 -29.64 16.11
N GLY A 802 20.52 -29.19 14.85
CA GLY A 802 19.52 -29.37 13.80
C GLY A 802 18.26 -28.51 13.88
N GLY A 803 18.27 -27.41 14.65
CA GLY A 803 17.12 -26.49 14.77
C GLY A 803 16.07 -26.87 15.82
N TYR A 804 16.37 -27.87 16.65
CA TYR A 804 15.54 -28.30 17.78
C TYR A 804 15.89 -27.56 19.08
N ALA A 805 14.97 -27.56 20.04
CA ALA A 805 15.18 -27.04 21.38
C ALA A 805 16.07 -27.96 22.22
N ARG A 806 16.97 -27.40 23.04
CA ARG A 806 17.65 -28.12 24.14
C ARG A 806 16.90 -27.89 25.46
N GLU A 807 16.99 -28.84 26.38
CA GLU A 807 16.49 -28.71 27.74
C GLU A 807 17.30 -27.63 28.51
N SER A 808 16.59 -26.64 29.04
CA SER A 808 17.16 -25.45 29.68
C SER A 808 17.55 -25.70 31.14
N SER A 809 18.49 -24.91 31.69
CA SER A 809 18.86 -24.98 33.12
C SER A 809 17.68 -24.73 34.06
N ALA A 810 17.76 -25.23 35.29
CA ALA A 810 16.71 -25.03 36.31
C ALA A 810 16.44 -23.53 36.58
N ALA A 811 17.48 -22.70 36.61
CA ALA A 811 17.36 -21.26 36.81
C ALA A 811 16.63 -20.56 35.64
N PHE A 812 16.87 -21.00 34.39
CA PHE A 812 16.12 -20.52 33.24
C PHE A 812 14.67 -20.98 33.27
N GLN A 813 14.40 -22.23 33.66
CA GLN A 813 13.05 -22.75 33.81
C GLN A 813 12.25 -21.95 34.85
N ASP A 814 12.87 -21.55 35.97
CA ASP A 814 12.22 -20.71 36.98
C ASP A 814 11.89 -19.31 36.44
N ALA A 815 12.84 -18.65 35.76
CA ALA A 815 12.63 -17.35 35.13
C ALA A 815 11.55 -17.41 34.01
N GLN A 816 11.56 -18.48 33.24
CA GLN A 816 10.58 -18.79 32.20
C GLN A 816 9.18 -18.95 32.82
N LYS A 817 9.04 -19.75 33.88
CA LYS A 817 7.76 -19.95 34.58
C LYS A 817 7.21 -18.64 35.14
N GLN A 818 8.05 -17.80 35.74
CA GLN A 818 7.63 -16.48 36.22
C GLN A 818 7.12 -15.58 35.09
N THR A 819 7.79 -15.60 33.94
CA THR A 819 7.40 -14.85 32.74
C THR A 819 6.05 -15.36 32.19
N PHE A 820 5.87 -16.67 32.11
CA PHE A 820 4.62 -17.27 31.63
C PHE A 820 3.46 -17.00 32.59
N ALA A 821 3.67 -17.09 33.90
CA ALA A 821 2.64 -16.75 34.89
C ALA A 821 2.14 -15.31 34.75
N LYS A 822 3.05 -14.35 34.50
CA LYS A 822 2.68 -12.95 34.22
C LYS A 822 1.78 -12.84 32.99
N HIS A 823 2.13 -13.53 31.90
CA HIS A 823 1.35 -13.47 30.67
C HIS A 823 0.05 -14.27 30.71
N CYS A 824 0.00 -15.41 31.41
CA CYS A 824 -1.23 -16.17 31.66
C CYS A 824 -2.28 -15.33 32.40
N ARG A 825 -1.87 -14.48 33.33
CA ARG A 825 -2.78 -13.54 34.02
C ARG A 825 -3.38 -12.50 33.06
N GLU A 826 -2.62 -12.07 32.06
CA GLU A 826 -3.02 -11.01 31.14
C GLU A 826 -3.73 -11.51 29.89
N CYS A 827 -3.46 -12.73 29.43
CA CYS A 827 -4.02 -13.30 28.22
C CYS A 827 -5.36 -14.01 28.48
N ASP A 828 -6.21 -14.04 27.47
CA ASP A 828 -7.51 -14.71 27.50
C ASP A 828 -7.38 -16.18 27.06
N ILE A 829 -6.49 -16.43 26.09
CA ILE A 829 -6.28 -17.75 25.49
C ILE A 829 -4.79 -18.09 25.52
N VAL A 830 -4.45 -19.34 25.85
CA VAL A 830 -3.08 -19.88 25.79
C VAL A 830 -3.05 -21.09 24.87
N LEU A 831 -2.15 -21.09 23.89
CA LEU A 831 -1.88 -22.23 23.02
C LEU A 831 -0.47 -22.73 23.29
N THR A 832 -0.32 -24.01 23.59
CA THR A 832 0.99 -24.63 23.81
C THR A 832 1.29 -25.65 22.73
N THR A 833 2.47 -25.52 22.10
CA THR A 833 2.88 -26.37 20.98
C THR A 833 4.29 -26.94 21.17
N ALA A 834 4.81 -26.91 22.40
CA ALA A 834 6.18 -27.34 22.66
C ALA A 834 6.25 -28.87 22.69
N ALA A 835 6.97 -29.44 21.72
CA ALA A 835 7.20 -30.88 21.62
C ALA A 835 8.67 -31.14 21.27
N ILE A 836 9.28 -32.12 21.94
CA ILE A 836 10.64 -32.59 21.65
C ILE A 836 10.52 -34.04 21.16
N PRO A 837 10.97 -34.35 19.93
CA PRO A 837 10.88 -35.71 19.41
C PRO A 837 11.50 -36.75 20.34
N GLY A 838 10.78 -37.85 20.58
CA GLY A 838 11.24 -38.95 21.42
C GLY A 838 11.24 -38.69 22.94
N ARG A 839 10.72 -37.54 23.39
CA ARG A 839 10.60 -37.19 24.82
C ARG A 839 9.17 -36.76 25.18
N PRO A 840 8.77 -36.84 26.46
CA PRO A 840 7.53 -36.23 26.94
C PRO A 840 7.50 -34.71 26.69
N SER A 841 6.30 -34.15 26.52
CA SER A 841 6.10 -32.71 26.37
C SER A 841 6.56 -31.96 27.63
N PRO A 842 7.35 -30.87 27.48
CA PRO A 842 7.82 -30.10 28.63
C PRO A 842 6.65 -29.40 29.33
N LYS A 843 6.65 -29.39 30.66
CA LYS A 843 5.63 -28.71 31.48
C LYS A 843 5.93 -27.22 31.55
N LEU A 844 5.20 -26.44 30.73
CA LEU A 844 5.33 -24.99 30.63
C LEU A 844 4.31 -24.25 31.50
N ILE A 845 3.11 -24.82 31.67
CA ILE A 845 2.02 -24.24 32.44
C ILE A 845 1.71 -25.12 33.66
N GLU A 846 1.88 -24.55 34.84
CA GLU A 846 1.59 -25.22 36.12
C GLU A 846 0.23 -24.79 36.70
N GLY A 847 -0.39 -25.62 37.53
CA GLY A 847 -1.73 -25.37 38.10
C GLY A 847 -1.89 -24.00 38.75
N TRP A 848 -0.89 -23.54 39.51
CA TRP A 848 -0.91 -22.22 40.16
C TRP A 848 -0.95 -21.04 39.16
N MET A 849 -0.52 -21.24 37.91
CA MET A 849 -0.66 -20.24 36.85
C MET A 849 -2.11 -20.15 36.35
N LEU A 850 -2.83 -21.29 36.34
CA LEU A 850 -4.25 -21.39 35.96
C LEU A 850 -5.16 -20.67 36.95
N ASP A 851 -4.84 -20.77 38.24
CA ASP A 851 -5.56 -20.10 39.33
C ASP A 851 -5.55 -18.57 39.17
N ASN A 852 -4.57 -18.03 38.44
CA ASN A 852 -4.42 -16.60 38.18
C ASN A 852 -4.96 -16.16 36.82
N MET A 853 -5.45 -17.08 35.99
CA MET A 853 -6.12 -16.74 34.73
C MET A 853 -7.52 -16.20 34.98
N ARG A 854 -8.05 -15.47 34.00
CA ARG A 854 -9.41 -14.93 34.08
C ARG A 854 -10.44 -16.06 33.88
N PRO A 855 -11.54 -16.10 34.65
CA PRO A 855 -12.63 -17.04 34.40
C PRO A 855 -13.15 -16.95 32.97
N GLY A 856 -13.36 -18.10 32.33
CA GLY A 856 -13.73 -18.20 30.91
C GLY A 856 -12.55 -18.17 29.93
N SER A 857 -11.32 -18.07 30.42
CA SER A 857 -10.11 -18.29 29.60
C SER A 857 -10.02 -19.71 29.05
N VAL A 858 -9.27 -19.87 27.96
CA VAL A 858 -9.12 -21.15 27.25
C VAL A 858 -7.64 -21.53 27.12
N ILE A 859 -7.34 -22.80 27.36
CA ILE A 859 -6.04 -23.40 27.05
C ILE A 859 -6.24 -24.49 25.99
N ILE A 860 -5.50 -24.39 24.89
CA ILE A 860 -5.39 -25.45 23.89
C ILE A 860 -3.98 -26.05 23.97
N ASP A 861 -3.89 -27.32 24.36
CA ASP A 861 -2.62 -28.01 24.55
C ASP A 861 -2.35 -29.00 23.41
N LEU A 862 -1.68 -28.54 22.35
CA LEU A 862 -1.25 -29.40 21.26
C LEU A 862 -0.16 -30.41 21.69
N GLY A 863 0.45 -30.21 22.86
CA GLY A 863 1.39 -31.14 23.47
C GLY A 863 0.73 -32.34 24.16
N ALA A 864 -0.61 -32.43 24.20
CA ALA A 864 -1.34 -33.49 24.91
C ALA A 864 -0.95 -34.92 24.50
N VAL A 865 -0.58 -35.13 23.23
CA VAL A 865 -0.10 -36.42 22.71
C VAL A 865 1.11 -36.94 23.49
N GLY A 866 2.05 -36.05 23.83
CA GLY A 866 3.26 -36.33 24.59
C GLY A 866 3.14 -36.11 26.10
N GLY A 867 1.92 -36.02 26.63
CA GLY A 867 1.64 -35.82 28.07
C GLY A 867 1.23 -34.40 28.46
N GLY A 868 1.14 -33.46 27.51
CA GLY A 868 0.66 -32.09 27.71
C GLY A 868 1.72 -31.11 28.19
N ASN A 869 1.72 -29.88 27.67
CA ASN A 869 2.52 -28.78 28.19
C ASN A 869 1.90 -28.12 29.44
N CYS A 870 0.60 -28.33 29.68
CA CYS A 870 -0.03 -27.99 30.95
C CYS A 870 -0.03 -29.20 31.89
N THR A 871 0.19 -28.94 33.17
CA THR A 871 0.17 -29.98 34.23
C THR A 871 -1.19 -30.64 34.39
N GLU A 872 -2.26 -29.87 34.24
CA GLU A 872 -3.65 -30.33 34.41
C GLU A 872 -4.27 -30.93 33.13
N THR A 873 -3.54 -30.97 32.00
CA THR A 873 -4.05 -31.51 30.74
C THR A 873 -4.43 -32.98 30.88
N LYS A 874 -5.70 -33.29 30.61
CA LYS A 874 -6.20 -34.66 30.46
C LYS A 874 -6.19 -35.04 28.98
N LYS A 875 -5.43 -36.09 28.67
CA LYS A 875 -5.22 -36.55 27.30
C LYS A 875 -6.55 -36.97 26.67
N GLY A 876 -6.95 -36.31 25.58
CA GLY A 876 -8.17 -36.60 24.82
C GLY A 876 -9.43 -35.93 25.37
N GLU A 877 -9.34 -35.10 26.40
CA GLU A 877 -10.52 -34.50 27.05
C GLU A 877 -10.51 -32.97 26.96
N VAL A 878 -11.72 -32.40 26.91
CA VAL A 878 -11.97 -30.98 27.17
C VAL A 878 -12.75 -30.86 28.46
N PHE A 879 -12.23 -30.13 29.44
CA PHE A 879 -12.90 -29.95 30.72
C PHE A 879 -12.68 -28.55 31.28
N VAL A 880 -13.53 -28.18 32.23
CA VAL A 880 -13.45 -26.89 32.93
C VAL A 880 -12.72 -27.11 34.26
N TYR A 881 -11.60 -26.44 34.45
CA TYR A 881 -10.83 -26.41 35.69
C TYR A 881 -11.56 -25.61 36.78
N ASP A 882 -11.15 -25.77 38.05
CA ASP A 882 -11.86 -25.21 39.21
C ASP A 882 -12.09 -23.69 39.11
N ASN A 883 -11.09 -22.95 38.61
CA ASN A 883 -11.16 -21.49 38.36
C ASN A 883 -11.90 -21.09 37.06
N LYS A 884 -12.73 -21.99 36.50
CA LYS A 884 -13.52 -21.77 35.27
C LYS A 884 -12.69 -21.53 34.01
N VAL A 885 -11.45 -21.99 33.98
CA VAL A 885 -10.61 -22.04 32.76
C VAL A 885 -10.95 -23.33 32.01
N THR A 886 -11.20 -23.25 30.70
CA THR A 886 -11.42 -24.45 29.88
C THR A 886 -10.10 -24.96 29.34
N ILE A 887 -9.77 -26.23 29.60
CA ILE A 887 -8.54 -26.87 29.12
C ILE A 887 -8.92 -27.92 28.08
N CYS A 888 -8.37 -27.79 26.87
CA CYS A 888 -8.55 -28.72 25.76
C CYS A 888 -7.24 -29.49 25.50
N GLY A 889 -7.29 -30.81 25.75
CA GLY A 889 -6.22 -31.76 25.49
C GLY A 889 -6.56 -32.77 24.40
N GLU A 890 -7.46 -32.44 23.48
CA GLU A 890 -7.84 -33.31 22.36
C GLU A 890 -6.65 -33.67 21.46
N LEU A 891 -6.73 -34.79 20.75
CA LEU A 891 -5.61 -35.32 19.96
C LEU A 891 -5.83 -35.24 18.46
N ASP A 892 -7.02 -34.83 18.03
CA ASP A 892 -7.54 -35.04 16.69
C ASP A 892 -7.60 -33.75 15.86
N PHE A 893 -6.83 -32.71 16.22
CA PHE A 893 -6.87 -31.41 15.55
C PHE A 893 -6.77 -31.49 14.02
N PRO A 894 -5.83 -32.25 13.40
CA PRO A 894 -5.84 -32.42 11.94
C PRO A 894 -7.07 -33.17 11.41
N SER A 895 -7.59 -34.14 12.17
CA SER A 895 -8.78 -34.92 11.81
C SER A 895 -10.07 -34.07 11.80
N LYS A 896 -10.16 -33.05 12.65
CA LYS A 896 -11.24 -32.04 12.59
C LYS A 896 -11.23 -31.20 11.31
N MET A 897 -10.13 -31.25 10.55
CA MET A 897 -10.01 -30.69 9.19
C MET A 897 -9.65 -31.78 8.17
N ALA A 898 -10.28 -32.96 8.29
CA ALA A 898 -9.92 -34.18 7.57
C ALA A 898 -9.74 -34.02 6.05
N ARG A 899 -10.60 -33.25 5.39
CA ARG A 899 -10.50 -33.01 3.94
C ARG A 899 -9.15 -32.39 3.57
N GLN A 900 -8.83 -31.24 4.18
CA GLN A 900 -7.56 -30.52 3.96
C GLN A 900 -6.35 -31.35 4.42
N ALA A 901 -6.49 -32.06 5.54
CA ALA A 901 -5.43 -32.88 6.10
C ALA A 901 -5.08 -34.09 5.25
N SER A 902 -6.09 -34.76 4.69
CA SER A 902 -5.92 -35.87 3.76
C SER A 902 -5.30 -35.39 2.45
N GLU A 903 -5.69 -34.22 1.95
CA GLU A 903 -5.12 -33.67 0.72
C GLU A 903 -3.64 -33.29 0.89
N MET A 904 -3.27 -32.66 2.00
CA MET A 904 -1.86 -32.36 2.28
C MET A 904 -1.04 -33.63 2.48
N TYR A 905 -1.56 -34.62 3.23
CA TYR A 905 -0.91 -35.91 3.43
C TYR A 905 -0.71 -36.66 2.10
N ALA A 906 -1.75 -36.74 1.27
CA ALA A 906 -1.69 -37.38 -0.05
C ALA A 906 -0.70 -36.67 -0.99
N ASN A 907 -0.60 -35.34 -0.94
CA ASN A 907 0.45 -34.61 -1.67
C ASN A 907 1.85 -34.96 -1.16
N ASN A 908 2.05 -35.11 0.15
CA ASN A 908 3.32 -35.62 0.69
C ASN A 908 3.63 -37.03 0.15
N MET A 909 2.63 -37.90 0.05
CA MET A 909 2.79 -39.26 -0.48
C MET A 909 3.15 -39.27 -1.97
N LEU A 910 2.49 -38.44 -2.79
CA LEU A 910 2.86 -38.26 -4.20
C LEU A 910 4.31 -37.80 -4.34
N ASN A 911 4.70 -36.77 -3.58
CA ASN A 911 6.07 -36.25 -3.61
C ASN A 911 7.08 -37.30 -3.15
N LEU A 912 6.72 -38.15 -2.18
CA LEU A 912 7.56 -39.24 -1.69
C LEU A 912 7.77 -40.30 -2.78
N LEU A 913 6.69 -40.75 -3.41
CA LEU A 913 6.76 -41.72 -4.51
C LEU A 913 7.59 -41.20 -5.67
N GLU A 914 7.39 -39.95 -6.09
CA GLU A 914 8.19 -39.33 -7.14
C GLU A 914 9.67 -39.16 -6.76
N HIS A 915 9.96 -38.80 -5.50
CA HIS A 915 11.33 -38.66 -5.02
C HIS A 915 12.06 -40.01 -5.03
N VAL A 916 11.39 -41.06 -4.53
CA VAL A 916 11.94 -42.41 -4.52
C VAL A 916 12.09 -42.98 -5.94
N ALA A 917 11.13 -42.76 -6.84
CA ALA A 917 11.22 -43.17 -8.23
C ALA A 917 12.45 -42.56 -8.94
N LYS A 918 12.82 -41.33 -8.57
CA LYS A 918 13.93 -40.58 -9.17
C LYS A 918 15.28 -40.75 -8.45
N ALA A 919 15.35 -41.60 -7.41
CA ALA A 919 16.55 -41.74 -6.59
C ALA A 919 17.79 -42.23 -7.38
N LYS A 920 17.59 -43.06 -8.39
CA LYS A 920 18.67 -43.59 -9.26
C LYS A 920 18.78 -42.87 -10.61
N ASP A 921 17.64 -42.51 -11.22
CA ASP A 921 17.55 -41.86 -12.53
C ASP A 921 16.51 -40.74 -12.50
N ALA A 922 16.87 -39.56 -13.02
CA ALA A 922 15.98 -38.40 -13.12
C ALA A 922 14.71 -38.65 -13.96
N SER A 923 14.73 -39.66 -14.84
CA SER A 923 13.57 -40.10 -15.65
C SER A 923 12.58 -41.02 -14.91
N GLY A 924 12.87 -41.36 -13.64
CA GLY A 924 12.21 -42.39 -12.83
C GLY A 924 10.71 -42.59 -13.06
N THR A 925 10.36 -43.82 -13.45
CA THR A 925 8.98 -44.28 -13.70
C THR A 925 8.36 -44.91 -12.45
N SER A 926 7.05 -45.18 -12.47
CA SER A 926 6.34 -45.79 -11.34
C SER A 926 6.87 -47.17 -10.92
N SER A 927 7.47 -47.94 -11.84
CA SER A 927 8.10 -49.25 -11.53
C SER A 927 9.40 -49.13 -10.73
N ALA A 928 10.10 -47.99 -10.83
CA ALA A 928 11.39 -47.78 -10.19
C ALA A 928 11.30 -47.58 -8.67
N VAL A 929 10.12 -47.32 -8.11
CA VAL A 929 9.96 -47.01 -6.66
C VAL A 929 10.46 -48.16 -5.78
N VAL A 930 9.95 -49.38 -5.99
CA VAL A 930 10.35 -50.54 -5.19
C VAL A 930 11.79 -50.94 -5.50
N GLU A 931 12.19 -50.87 -6.77
CA GLU A 931 13.56 -51.17 -7.20
C GLU A 931 14.58 -50.26 -6.51
N ASN A 932 14.32 -48.95 -6.44
CA ASN A 932 15.21 -47.99 -5.79
C ASN A 932 15.24 -48.16 -4.27
N LEU A 933 14.10 -48.45 -3.63
CA LEU A 933 14.08 -48.76 -2.19
C LEU A 933 14.96 -49.99 -1.88
N VAL A 934 14.82 -51.05 -2.68
CA VAL A 934 15.62 -52.28 -2.53
C VAL A 934 17.10 -52.02 -2.84
N ALA A 935 17.41 -51.30 -3.91
CA ALA A 935 18.78 -50.94 -4.28
C ALA A 935 19.46 -50.11 -3.18
N ASN A 936 18.72 -49.21 -2.53
CA ASN A 936 19.24 -48.41 -1.42
C ASN A 936 19.52 -49.28 -0.19
N GLN A 937 18.64 -50.24 0.14
CA GLN A 937 18.90 -51.19 1.23
C GLN A 937 20.08 -52.13 0.95
N LYS A 938 20.28 -52.50 -0.31
CA LYS A 938 21.46 -53.27 -0.76
C LYS A 938 22.74 -52.43 -0.87
N LYS A 939 22.68 -51.12 -0.59
CA LYS A 939 23.78 -50.15 -0.74
C LYS A 939 24.31 -50.03 -2.18
N GLU A 940 23.45 -50.29 -3.17
CA GLU A 940 23.75 -50.08 -4.59
C GLU A 940 23.53 -48.63 -5.02
N ILE A 941 22.64 -47.91 -4.31
CA ILE A 941 22.46 -46.46 -4.38
C ILE A 941 22.51 -45.88 -2.95
N GLU A 942 22.92 -44.62 -2.81
CA GLU A 942 23.04 -43.96 -1.51
C GLU A 942 22.20 -42.67 -1.51
N GLU A 943 20.90 -42.82 -1.24
CA GLU A 943 19.95 -41.71 -1.15
C GLU A 943 19.48 -41.55 0.31
N VAL A 944 19.67 -40.35 0.85
CA VAL A 944 19.52 -40.08 2.28
C VAL A 944 18.08 -40.24 2.74
N VAL A 945 17.08 -39.84 1.96
CA VAL A 945 15.67 -39.95 2.35
C VAL A 945 15.25 -41.43 2.39
N CYS A 946 15.55 -42.20 1.35
CA CYS A 946 15.29 -43.64 1.27
C CYS A 946 15.92 -44.41 2.42
N THR A 947 17.11 -43.99 2.86
CA THR A 947 17.81 -44.58 4.00
C THR A 947 17.06 -44.29 5.31
N GLN A 948 16.55 -43.08 5.51
CA GLN A 948 15.91 -42.68 6.77
C GLN A 948 14.48 -43.21 6.94
N ILE A 949 13.68 -43.23 5.87
CA ILE A 949 12.24 -43.52 5.96
C ILE A 949 11.94 -45.01 6.14
N VAL A 950 12.82 -45.91 5.70
CA VAL A 950 12.61 -47.36 5.84
C VAL A 950 12.88 -47.76 7.29
N ALA A 951 11.89 -48.36 7.94
CA ALA A 951 11.95 -48.79 9.34
C ALA A 951 12.12 -50.30 9.49
N ALA A 952 11.55 -51.10 8.58
CA ALA A 952 11.75 -52.56 8.53
C ALA A 952 11.86 -53.02 7.08
N TYR A 953 12.76 -53.95 6.81
CA TYR A 953 12.95 -54.55 5.49
C TYR A 953 13.46 -55.99 5.61
N ASN A 954 12.83 -56.93 4.88
CA ASN A 954 13.26 -58.32 4.73
C ASN A 954 13.63 -59.05 6.05
N GLY A 955 12.78 -58.95 7.08
CA GLY A 955 13.02 -59.62 8.35
C GLY A 955 13.80 -58.80 9.39
N GLU A 956 14.39 -57.67 8.99
CA GLU A 956 15.29 -56.87 9.82
C GLU A 956 14.73 -55.47 10.12
N VAL A 957 15.02 -54.98 11.33
CA VAL A 957 14.75 -53.60 11.72
C VAL A 957 15.87 -52.70 11.19
N ILE A 958 15.51 -51.68 10.42
CA ILE A 958 16.47 -50.77 9.79
C ILE A 958 16.70 -49.55 10.67
N ASN A 959 17.86 -49.52 11.33
CA ASN A 959 18.32 -48.39 12.13
C ASN A 959 19.29 -47.54 11.30
N ALA A 960 18.75 -46.56 10.59
CA ALA A 960 19.54 -45.63 9.81
C ALA A 960 20.47 -44.76 10.68
N PRO A 961 21.72 -44.49 10.26
CA PRO A 961 22.58 -43.51 10.95
C PRO A 961 21.93 -42.13 10.89
N PRO A 962 22.18 -41.23 11.88
CA PRO A 962 21.61 -39.90 11.86
C PRO A 962 21.97 -39.16 10.56
N PRO A 963 21.03 -38.44 9.94
CA PRO A 963 21.29 -37.75 8.68
C PRO A 963 22.40 -36.71 8.86
N PRO A 964 23.19 -36.41 7.80
CA PRO A 964 24.17 -35.34 7.86
C PRO A 964 23.48 -34.05 8.30
N MET A 965 23.95 -33.48 9.42
CA MET A 965 23.36 -32.25 9.95
C MET A 965 23.51 -31.15 8.91
N PRO A 966 22.49 -30.30 8.70
CA PRO A 966 22.68 -29.05 7.99
C PRO A 966 23.88 -28.33 8.62
N SER A 967 24.81 -27.83 7.80
CA SER A 967 25.82 -26.90 8.27
C SER A 967 25.12 -25.84 9.12
N PRO A 968 25.58 -25.53 10.34
CA PRO A 968 25.03 -24.40 11.09
C PRO A 968 24.98 -23.20 10.15
N PRO A 969 23.93 -22.36 10.20
CA PRO A 969 24.04 -21.06 9.55
C PRO A 969 25.38 -20.47 9.99
N PRO A 970 26.24 -20.01 9.06
CA PRO A 970 27.56 -19.54 9.42
C PRO A 970 27.40 -18.58 10.59
N PRO A 971 28.18 -18.74 11.68
CA PRO A 971 28.09 -17.84 12.81
C PRO A 971 28.15 -16.43 12.23
N LYS A 972 27.12 -15.64 12.56
CA LYS A 972 26.98 -14.24 12.11
C LYS A 972 28.39 -13.66 12.19
N PRO A 973 29.05 -13.34 11.06
CA PRO A 973 30.47 -13.03 11.07
C PRO A 973 30.71 -12.03 12.19
N ALA A 974 31.56 -12.37 13.16
CA ALA A 974 31.97 -11.43 14.18
C ALA A 974 32.32 -10.16 13.42
N ALA A 975 31.54 -9.10 13.66
CA ALA A 975 31.47 -7.95 12.79
C ALA A 975 32.90 -7.63 12.36
N ALA A 976 33.20 -7.88 11.08
CA ALA A 976 34.49 -7.52 10.52
C ALA A 976 34.71 -6.08 10.97
N PRO A 977 35.88 -5.72 11.57
CA PRO A 977 36.10 -4.37 12.04
C PRO A 977 35.71 -3.49 10.88
N ALA A 978 34.64 -2.71 11.09
CA ALA A 978 33.92 -2.11 9.99
C ALA A 978 34.97 -1.41 9.14
N LYS A 979 35.18 -1.89 7.90
CA LYS A 979 35.57 -0.96 6.85
C LYS A 979 34.50 0.07 6.95
N SER A 980 34.88 1.27 7.40
CA SER A 980 33.95 2.33 7.68
C SER A 980 33.08 2.50 6.44
N GLU A 981 31.88 1.92 6.47
CA GLU A 981 30.75 2.46 5.76
C GLU A 981 30.63 3.85 6.35
N GLN A 982 31.30 4.80 5.70
CA GLN A 982 30.94 6.18 5.86
C GLN A 982 29.48 6.21 5.46
N LYS A 983 28.58 6.17 6.46
CA LYS A 983 27.17 6.45 6.28
C LYS A 983 27.13 7.80 5.59
N ILE A 984 26.90 7.80 4.28
CA ILE A 984 26.62 9.02 3.53
C ILE A 984 25.36 9.58 4.19
N ALA A 985 25.53 10.73 4.86
CA ALA A 985 24.43 11.35 5.59
C ALA A 985 23.29 11.63 4.60
N LYS A 986 22.11 11.05 4.84
CA LYS A 986 20.90 11.36 4.08
C LYS A 986 20.66 12.87 4.15
N ALA A 987 20.33 13.49 3.02
CA ALA A 987 19.96 14.90 2.94
C ALA A 987 18.68 15.13 3.74
N SER A 988 18.82 15.49 5.01
CA SER A 988 17.75 16.10 5.78
C SER A 988 17.41 17.45 5.13
N LEU A 989 16.14 17.66 4.75
CA LEU A 989 15.67 18.87 4.06
C LEU A 989 15.94 20.18 4.82
N VAL A 990 16.11 20.06 6.12
CA VAL A 990 16.75 20.94 7.09
C VAL A 990 17.32 19.97 8.11
N SER A 991 18.50 20.23 8.70
CA SER A 991 19.12 19.31 9.67
C SER A 991 18.10 18.79 10.69
N ASP A 992 18.35 17.62 11.28
CA ASP A 992 17.64 17.07 12.46
C ASP A 992 17.52 18.05 13.66
N SER A 993 17.87 19.33 13.48
CA SER A 993 17.41 20.44 14.28
C SER A 993 15.88 20.48 14.38
N VAL A 994 15.41 20.36 15.61
CA VAL A 994 14.31 21.08 16.29
C VAL A 994 13.23 21.70 15.38
N LEU A 995 13.58 22.51 14.37
CA LEU A 995 12.73 23.25 13.42
C LEU A 995 11.68 22.43 12.64
N MET A 996 11.87 21.11 12.49
CA MET A 996 10.91 20.23 11.80
C MET A 996 10.28 19.17 12.72
N SER A 997 10.56 19.23 14.02
CA SER A 997 9.82 18.41 14.99
C SER A 997 8.38 18.90 15.08
N THR A 998 7.43 17.99 15.26
CA THR A 998 6.03 18.33 15.57
C THR A 998 5.94 19.33 16.72
N GLN A 999 6.91 19.30 17.66
CA GLN A 999 7.02 20.24 18.78
C GLN A 999 7.37 21.68 18.35
N PHE A 1000 8.24 21.87 17.36
CA PHE A 1000 8.53 23.22 16.85
C PHE A 1000 7.39 23.78 16.00
N PHE A 1001 6.73 22.95 15.20
CA PHE A 1001 5.52 23.38 14.50
C PHE A 1001 4.44 23.80 15.51
N MET A 1002 4.27 23.03 16.60
CA MET A 1002 3.39 23.39 17.71
C MET A 1002 3.82 24.67 18.44
N PHE A 1003 5.12 24.92 18.57
CA PHE A 1003 5.66 26.16 19.13
C PHE A 1003 5.39 27.36 18.22
N CYS A 1004 5.69 27.28 16.93
CA CYS A 1004 5.37 28.33 15.95
C CYS A 1004 3.86 28.58 15.86
N PHE A 1005 3.06 27.52 15.91
CA PHE A 1005 1.61 27.61 15.98
C PHE A 1005 1.16 28.33 17.26
N ALA A 1006 1.72 28.01 18.43
CA ALA A 1006 1.41 28.68 19.68
C ALA A 1006 1.84 30.15 19.70
N VAL A 1007 3.05 30.47 19.21
CA VAL A 1007 3.57 31.84 19.09
C VAL A 1007 2.74 32.68 18.13
N MET A 1008 2.34 32.10 16.99
CA MET A 1008 1.50 32.80 16.02
C MET A 1008 0.07 32.99 16.54
N MET A 1009 -0.49 32.03 17.31
CA MET A 1009 -1.77 32.19 18.03
C MET A 1009 -1.70 33.31 19.08
N LEU A 1010 -0.59 33.40 19.82
CA LEU A 1010 -0.31 34.52 20.74
C LEU A 1010 -0.20 35.84 19.97
N GLY A 1011 0.44 35.86 18.80
CA GLY A 1011 0.53 37.03 17.94
C GLY A 1011 -0.82 37.51 17.42
N VAL A 1012 -1.72 36.58 17.09
CA VAL A 1012 -3.10 36.88 16.67
C VAL A 1012 -3.90 37.57 17.78
N ALA A 1013 -3.62 37.29 19.05
CA ALA A 1013 -4.28 37.93 20.19
C ALA A 1013 -3.96 39.44 20.34
N PHE A 1014 -2.92 39.93 19.65
CA PHE A 1014 -2.57 41.35 19.60
C PHE A 1014 -3.16 42.09 18.37
N LEU A 1015 -4.01 41.43 17.59
CA LEU A 1015 -4.71 42.05 16.46
C LEU A 1015 -6.06 42.63 16.92
N ASP A 1016 -6.39 43.84 16.48
CA ASP A 1016 -7.66 44.51 16.83
C ASP A 1016 -8.80 44.26 15.81
N ASN A 1017 -8.58 43.39 14.82
CA ASN A 1017 -9.53 43.13 13.72
C ASN A 1017 -10.11 41.71 13.81
N GLU A 1018 -11.39 41.59 14.16
CA GLU A 1018 -12.07 40.32 14.39
C GLU A 1018 -12.10 39.39 13.17
N ILE A 1019 -12.36 39.93 11.96
CA ILE A 1019 -12.40 39.14 10.72
C ILE A 1019 -11.01 38.55 10.46
N LEU A 1020 -9.97 39.36 10.60
CA LEU A 1020 -8.60 38.93 10.42
C LEU A 1020 -8.18 37.86 11.43
N ILE A 1021 -8.55 38.04 12.70
CA ILE A 1021 -8.32 37.04 13.75
C ILE A 1021 -8.96 35.70 13.35
N GLN A 1022 -10.22 35.71 12.89
CA GLN A 1022 -10.91 34.51 12.45
C GLN A 1022 -10.22 33.86 11.25
N LEU A 1023 -9.82 34.63 10.22
CA LEU A 1023 -9.13 34.11 9.03
C LEU A 1023 -7.75 33.54 9.37
N MET A 1024 -7.00 34.20 10.25
CA MET A 1024 -5.71 33.70 10.74
C MET A 1024 -5.90 32.39 11.52
N MET A 1025 -6.88 32.31 12.43
CA MET A 1025 -7.17 31.08 13.17
C MET A 1025 -7.56 29.93 12.22
N VAL A 1026 -8.42 30.21 11.24
CA VAL A 1026 -8.87 29.23 10.25
C VAL A 1026 -7.69 28.76 9.38
N PHE A 1027 -6.86 29.68 8.89
CA PHE A 1027 -5.63 29.37 8.15
C PHE A 1027 -4.73 28.42 8.94
N MET A 1028 -4.50 28.73 10.22
CA MET A 1028 -3.63 27.95 11.09
C MET A 1028 -4.16 26.53 11.32
N LEU A 1029 -5.45 26.39 11.66
CA LEU A 1029 -6.07 25.08 11.83
C LEU A 1029 -6.09 24.28 10.53
N ALA A 1030 -6.38 24.95 9.40
CA ALA A 1030 -6.36 24.32 8.09
C ALA A 1030 -4.95 23.85 7.71
N ALA A 1031 -3.88 24.58 8.08
CA ALA A 1031 -2.50 24.18 7.81
C ALA A 1031 -2.13 22.90 8.57
N TRP A 1032 -2.53 22.83 9.83
CA TRP A 1032 -2.33 21.63 10.65
C TRP A 1032 -3.12 20.42 10.12
N VAL A 1033 -4.40 20.61 9.82
CA VAL A 1033 -5.27 19.56 9.27
C VAL A 1033 -4.76 19.11 7.90
N GLY A 1034 -4.39 20.05 7.03
CA GLY A 1034 -3.81 19.77 5.71
C GLY A 1034 -2.54 18.94 5.80
N TYR A 1035 -1.65 19.24 6.75
CA TYR A 1035 -0.46 18.43 7.01
C TYR A 1035 -0.82 16.98 7.37
N MET A 1036 -1.73 16.79 8.32
CA MET A 1036 -2.15 15.46 8.78
C MET A 1036 -2.86 14.63 7.70
N LEU A 1037 -3.62 15.29 6.82
CA LEU A 1037 -4.36 14.62 5.74
C LEU A 1037 -3.45 14.13 4.62
N VAL A 1038 -2.36 14.85 4.33
CA VAL A 1038 -1.49 14.56 3.18
C VAL A 1038 -0.30 13.68 3.55
N TYR A 1039 0.28 13.85 4.75
CA TYR A 1039 1.54 13.21 5.12
C TYR A 1039 1.50 11.67 5.02
N GLY A 1040 0.36 11.05 5.34
CA GLY A 1040 0.17 9.59 5.32
C GLY A 1040 -0.36 9.00 4.01
N VAL A 1041 -0.43 9.77 2.91
CA VAL A 1041 -0.99 9.27 1.64
C VAL A 1041 -0.04 8.26 0.99
N HIS A 1042 -0.58 7.10 0.62
CA HIS A 1042 0.19 6.05 -0.06
C HIS A 1042 0.86 6.58 -1.36
N PRO A 1043 2.13 6.27 -1.66
CA PRO A 1043 2.84 6.82 -2.83
C PRO A 1043 2.14 6.61 -4.18
N ALA A 1044 1.47 5.46 -4.34
CA ALA A 1044 0.65 5.15 -5.52
C ALA A 1044 -0.49 6.17 -5.79
N LEU A 1045 -0.95 6.88 -4.77
CA LEU A 1045 -2.04 7.86 -4.84
C LEU A 1045 -1.55 9.31 -4.91
N HIS A 1046 -0.24 9.58 -4.96
CA HIS A 1046 0.28 10.94 -5.08
C HIS A 1046 -0.16 11.66 -6.37
N THR A 1047 -0.26 10.96 -7.52
CA THR A 1047 -0.78 11.60 -8.75
C THR A 1047 -2.27 11.95 -8.63
N PRO A 1048 -3.17 11.01 -8.22
CA PRO A 1048 -4.56 11.37 -7.93
C PRO A 1048 -4.70 12.48 -6.89
N LEU A 1049 -3.91 12.46 -5.81
CA LEU A 1049 -3.91 13.50 -4.79
C LEU A 1049 -3.59 14.87 -5.38
N MET A 1050 -2.53 14.99 -6.20
CA MET A 1050 -2.21 16.25 -6.86
C MET A 1050 -3.37 16.73 -7.74
N SER A 1051 -3.93 15.86 -8.56
CA SER A 1051 -5.06 16.24 -9.43
C SER A 1051 -6.29 16.68 -8.64
N VAL A 1052 -6.59 16.08 -7.50
CA VAL A 1052 -7.68 16.52 -6.62
C VAL A 1052 -7.35 17.85 -5.97
N SER A 1053 -6.13 18.02 -5.45
CA SER A 1053 -5.71 19.29 -4.87
C SER A 1053 -5.85 20.43 -5.90
N ASN A 1054 -5.53 20.18 -7.16
CA ASN A 1054 -5.68 21.15 -8.24
C ASN A 1054 -7.15 21.44 -8.53
N ALA A 1055 -7.99 20.41 -8.56
CA ALA A 1055 -9.42 20.58 -8.74
C ALA A 1055 -10.03 21.43 -7.61
N ILE A 1056 -9.60 21.17 -6.36
CA ILE A 1056 -9.97 21.96 -5.18
C ILE A 1056 -9.44 23.38 -5.30
N SER A 1057 -8.23 23.61 -5.83
CA SER A 1057 -7.68 24.97 -6.02
C SER A 1057 -8.50 25.81 -7.01
N GLY A 1058 -9.27 25.18 -7.88
CA GLY A 1058 -10.29 25.83 -8.73
C GLY A 1058 -11.43 26.49 -7.95
N GLN A 1059 -11.48 26.35 -6.63
CA GLN A 1059 -12.42 27.06 -5.77
C GLN A 1059 -12.36 28.59 -5.85
N VAL A 1060 -11.28 29.16 -6.40
CA VAL A 1060 -11.17 30.60 -6.61
C VAL A 1060 -12.34 31.11 -7.46
N ILE A 1061 -13.02 30.21 -8.20
CA ILE A 1061 -14.34 30.46 -8.80
C ILE A 1061 -15.34 31.17 -7.87
N LEU A 1062 -15.30 30.92 -6.54
CA LEU A 1062 -16.15 31.60 -5.57
C LEU A 1062 -15.89 33.12 -5.58
N GLY A 1063 -14.62 33.52 -5.62
CA GLY A 1063 -14.21 34.91 -5.70
C GLY A 1063 -14.64 35.57 -7.00
N GLY A 1064 -14.44 34.89 -8.13
CA GLY A 1064 -14.94 35.34 -9.42
C GLY A 1064 -16.47 35.54 -9.44
N ILE A 1065 -17.25 34.64 -8.84
CA ILE A 1065 -18.71 34.76 -8.73
C ILE A 1065 -19.10 36.04 -7.97
N PHE A 1066 -18.46 36.31 -6.83
CA PHE A 1066 -18.71 37.53 -6.06
C PHE A 1066 -18.28 38.81 -6.80
N MET A 1067 -17.26 38.75 -7.66
CA MET A 1067 -16.85 39.90 -8.47
C MET A 1067 -17.81 40.18 -9.63
N VAL A 1068 -18.43 39.16 -10.23
CA VAL A 1068 -19.42 39.33 -11.31
C VAL A 1068 -20.68 40.05 -10.82
N SER A 1069 -21.03 39.95 -9.54
CA SER A 1069 -22.13 40.71 -8.92
C SER A 1069 -21.77 42.17 -8.59
N SER A 1070 -20.64 42.70 -9.06
CA SER A 1070 -20.31 44.13 -8.96
C SER A 1070 -20.97 44.88 -10.12
N GLU A 1071 -22.08 45.59 -9.86
CA GLU A 1071 -22.75 46.47 -10.85
C GLU A 1071 -22.30 47.94 -10.72
N ASN A 1072 -22.33 48.69 -11.84
CA ASN A 1072 -22.19 50.15 -11.83
C ASN A 1072 -23.52 50.84 -11.47
N LYS A 1073 -23.48 52.13 -11.11
CA LYS A 1073 -24.64 52.96 -10.75
C LYS A 1073 -25.79 52.96 -11.77
N ASP A 1074 -25.50 52.69 -13.04
CA ASP A 1074 -26.45 52.68 -14.15
C ASP A 1074 -26.96 51.27 -14.53
N GLY A 1075 -26.52 50.21 -13.82
CA GLY A 1075 -26.85 48.80 -14.12
C GLY A 1075 -25.99 48.16 -15.22
N ASP A 1076 -24.93 48.84 -15.67
CA ASP A 1076 -24.00 48.36 -16.69
C ASP A 1076 -22.87 47.49 -16.10
N ILE A 1077 -22.37 46.55 -16.91
CA ILE A 1077 -21.26 45.65 -16.56
C ILE A 1077 -19.96 46.44 -16.43
N ASN A 1078 -19.33 46.40 -15.25
CA ASN A 1078 -18.07 47.09 -14.97
C ASN A 1078 -16.82 46.22 -15.23
N ALA A 1079 -15.63 46.83 -15.15
CA ALA A 1079 -14.36 46.12 -15.40
C ALA A 1079 -14.12 44.97 -14.40
N THR A 1080 -14.53 45.15 -13.14
CA THR A 1080 -14.45 44.15 -12.07
C THR A 1080 -15.31 42.92 -12.39
N ALA A 1081 -16.52 43.11 -12.90
CA ALA A 1081 -17.41 42.03 -13.31
C ALA A 1081 -16.89 41.28 -14.54
N LEU A 1082 -16.28 41.96 -15.52
CA LEU A 1082 -15.65 41.31 -16.66
C LEU A 1082 -14.42 40.47 -16.25
N LEU A 1083 -13.58 40.99 -15.35
CA LEU A 1083 -12.44 40.26 -14.82
C LEU A 1083 -12.89 39.10 -13.92
N GLY A 1084 -13.96 39.29 -13.14
CA GLY A 1084 -14.62 38.23 -12.38
C GLY A 1084 -15.14 37.11 -13.29
N ALA A 1085 -15.79 37.46 -14.40
CA ALA A 1085 -16.26 36.49 -15.40
C ALA A 1085 -15.08 35.71 -16.01
N PHE A 1086 -13.97 36.39 -16.32
CA PHE A 1086 -12.76 35.72 -16.79
C PHE A 1086 -12.16 34.77 -15.73
N ALA A 1087 -12.12 35.19 -14.45
CA ALA A 1087 -11.70 34.33 -13.35
C ALA A 1087 -12.62 33.10 -13.20
N VAL A 1088 -13.95 33.27 -13.30
CA VAL A 1088 -14.92 32.17 -13.30
C VAL A 1088 -14.65 31.19 -14.44
N PHE A 1089 -14.43 31.68 -15.66
CA PHE A 1089 -14.11 30.83 -16.82
C PHE A 1089 -12.86 29.97 -16.57
N ILE A 1090 -11.77 30.59 -16.14
CA ILE A 1090 -10.49 29.91 -15.88
C ILE A 1090 -10.60 28.92 -14.70
N ALA A 1091 -11.26 29.33 -13.62
CA ALA A 1091 -11.45 28.49 -12.45
C ALA A 1091 -12.36 27.29 -12.75
N ALA A 1092 -13.41 27.47 -13.56
CA ALA A 1092 -14.29 26.40 -14.02
C ALA A 1092 -13.55 25.36 -14.88
N MET A 1093 -12.60 25.78 -15.73
CA MET A 1093 -11.70 24.85 -16.45
C MET A 1093 -10.91 23.98 -15.48
N ASN A 1094 -10.39 24.58 -14.41
CA ASN A 1094 -9.61 23.87 -13.40
C ASN A 1094 -10.48 22.87 -12.60
N VAL A 1095 -11.65 23.30 -12.12
CA VAL A 1095 -12.59 22.44 -11.37
C VAL A 1095 -13.01 21.24 -12.21
N ALA A 1096 -13.57 21.48 -13.40
CA ALA A 1096 -14.12 20.42 -14.23
C ALA A 1096 -13.01 19.49 -14.76
N GLY A 1097 -11.90 20.07 -15.24
CA GLY A 1097 -10.75 19.31 -15.73
C GLY A 1097 -10.09 18.48 -14.63
N GLY A 1098 -9.82 19.08 -13.48
CA GLY A 1098 -9.14 18.42 -12.36
C GLY A 1098 -9.93 17.25 -11.77
N PHE A 1099 -11.24 17.40 -11.54
CA PHE A 1099 -12.07 16.30 -11.04
C PHE A 1099 -12.27 15.21 -12.09
N ALA A 1100 -12.46 15.56 -13.37
CA ALA A 1100 -12.60 14.56 -14.44
C ALA A 1100 -11.32 13.74 -14.65
N VAL A 1101 -10.14 14.39 -14.62
CA VAL A 1101 -8.84 13.71 -14.69
C VAL A 1101 -8.62 12.80 -13.49
N THR A 1102 -8.95 13.28 -12.28
CA THR A 1102 -8.89 12.46 -11.07
C THR A 1102 -9.76 11.23 -11.21
N PHE A 1103 -11.03 11.41 -11.58
CA PHE A 1103 -11.97 10.32 -11.73
C PHE A 1103 -11.48 9.29 -12.75
N LYS A 1104 -10.97 9.74 -13.90
CA LYS A 1104 -10.33 8.91 -14.93
C LYS A 1104 -9.17 8.10 -14.35
N MET A 1105 -8.33 8.70 -13.51
CA MET A 1105 -7.23 7.99 -12.83
C MET A 1105 -7.73 6.92 -11.87
N LEU A 1106 -8.68 7.27 -11.00
CA LEU A 1106 -9.16 6.38 -9.94
C LEU A 1106 -9.96 5.18 -10.47
N GLN A 1107 -10.64 5.34 -11.60
CA GLN A 1107 -11.33 4.25 -12.30
C GLN A 1107 -10.38 3.12 -12.70
N MET A 1108 -9.12 3.44 -13.04
CA MET A 1108 -8.13 2.43 -13.45
C MET A 1108 -7.58 1.60 -12.28
N PHE A 1109 -7.79 2.03 -11.04
CA PHE A 1109 -7.39 1.28 -9.84
C PHE A 1109 -8.44 0.28 -9.35
N LYS A 1110 -9.61 0.18 -9.99
CA LYS A 1110 -10.63 -0.80 -9.60
C LYS A 1110 -10.21 -2.20 -10.04
N LYS A 1111 -10.24 -3.15 -9.11
CA LYS A 1111 -10.29 -4.58 -9.46
C LYS A 1111 -11.60 -4.85 -10.17
N GLU A 1112 -11.57 -5.45 -11.36
CA GLU A 1112 -12.76 -6.11 -11.89
C GLU A 1112 -13.19 -7.14 -10.85
N LYS A 1113 -14.48 -7.14 -10.50
CA LYS A 1113 -15.05 -8.24 -9.72
C LYS A 1113 -14.92 -9.47 -10.60
N GLU A 1114 -14.09 -10.43 -10.18
CA GLU A 1114 -14.05 -11.79 -10.74
C GLU A 1114 -15.43 -12.43 -10.71
#